data_AF-A0A4S4D2P3-F1
#
_entry.id   AF-A0A4S4D2P3-F1
#
_cell.length_a   1.000
_cell.length_b   1.000
_cell.length_c   1.000
_cell.angle_alpha   90.00
_cell.angle_beta   90.00
_cell.angle_gamma   90.00
#
_symmetry.space_group_name_H-M   'P 1'
#
loop_
_entity.id
_entity.type
_entity.pdbx_description
1 polymer ?
#
loop_
_entity_poly.entity_id
_entity_poly.type
_entity_poly.pdbx_seq_one_letter_code
_entity_poly.pdbx_strand_id
1 'polypeptide(L)'
;MNHNNINVLFFSWRAFYLSHHHRRPPPTSRHAVLAFLAPVLLDFIELKFQGKNVSSFETHQKAIWVAIASLILYCFAYEAKLRLPAYSRVIRRGMVLLGSVSSVSLTSILFPGNGRHVFYLLYALFLASESAVIRHRFQMVWNWVYQRIIGYLLREQRRRMGRAGNRRDLLPRSSVDTCSADLSISRFPIPFVSATLETIVSEAGCFDSSVSLIYIDGIEDCRKLCGGHDYLCTSGLPELFAVYVPACTYEEYNIVLFLWVARFLMKTASQLGSGKKPAGTTSYMGQIEHLMQCRSNVQRAEDWLKPSAILEAFESRAARMSVACAQNLTKFTNPEEGFAELSADLVEAALAHCQLIIVSKFIEKLLQDIPGKGVREQLEALCNIYALFLLHKHQGDFLSTGCITAKQASLANDQLRSLYSQVRPNAIALVDAFNYTNHFLGSILGCYDGNVYPKLYEAAWEDPLNDSVVPEGYHENIRPLLKQNLFVLLICSCCDALDGIEECRKLCGGHGYLCTSGLPELFAVYVPACTYEGDNIVLLLQVARFLMKTASQLGSGKKPAGTTSYMGQIEHLMQCRSNVQRAEDWLKPSAILEAFESRAARMSVACAQNLTKFSNPEEGMVRCFHHCYSSILDQYYLSDALAWFIEKLLQDIPGKGVREQLEALCNIYALFLLNKHQGDFLSTGCITAKQASLANDQLRSLYSQLRPNAIALVDAFNYTDHFFGSILGCYDGNVYPKLYEAAWKDPLNDSVVPEGYHEYIRPLLKQNLCTARL
;
A
#
# COMPACT_ATOMS: atom_id res chain seq x y z
N MET A 1 32.18 -49.04 1.28
CA MET A 1 31.12 -48.05 1.00
C MET A 1 31.62 -47.18 -0.14
N ASN A 2 30.96 -47.19 -1.30
CA ASN A 2 31.32 -46.34 -2.44
C ASN A 2 30.95 -44.87 -2.18
N HIS A 3 31.56 -43.94 -2.92
CA HIS A 3 31.39 -42.48 -2.84
C HIS A 3 29.90 -42.05 -2.78
N ASN A 4 29.03 -42.74 -3.51
CA ASN A 4 27.58 -42.50 -3.52
C ASN A 4 26.89 -42.78 -2.18
N ASN A 5 27.39 -43.73 -1.37
CA ASN A 5 26.74 -44.08 -0.10
C ASN A 5 27.00 -43.02 1.00
N ILE A 6 28.07 -42.24 0.89
CA ILE A 6 28.41 -41.18 1.85
C ILE A 6 27.53 -39.96 1.61
N ASN A 7 27.38 -39.55 0.35
CA ASN A 7 26.45 -38.48 -0.01
C ASN A 7 25.02 -38.87 0.37
N VAL A 8 24.60 -40.12 0.16
CA VAL A 8 23.29 -40.60 0.61
C VAL A 8 23.13 -40.50 2.13
N LEU A 9 24.12 -40.86 2.95
CA LEU A 9 24.05 -40.73 4.42
C LEU A 9 23.93 -39.26 4.88
N PHE A 10 24.65 -38.32 4.27
CA PHE A 10 24.60 -36.90 4.60
C PHE A 10 23.36 -36.19 4.02
N PHE A 11 22.88 -36.60 2.85
CA PHE A 11 21.59 -36.15 2.31
C PHE A 11 20.43 -36.68 3.14
N SER A 12 20.47 -37.94 3.59
CA SER A 12 19.50 -38.48 4.55
C SER A 12 19.55 -37.74 5.88
N TRP A 13 20.72 -37.28 6.34
CA TRP A 13 20.84 -36.42 7.52
C TRP A 13 20.25 -35.03 7.29
N ARG A 14 20.53 -34.37 6.15
CA ARG A 14 19.94 -33.08 5.79
C ARG A 14 18.42 -33.19 5.68
N ALA A 15 17.92 -34.27 5.07
CA ALA A 15 16.49 -34.57 4.99
C ALA A 15 15.88 -34.87 6.37
N PHE A 16 16.58 -35.60 7.24
CA PHE A 16 16.18 -35.83 8.63
C PHE A 16 16.13 -34.51 9.43
N TYR A 17 17.13 -33.64 9.28
CA TYR A 17 17.20 -32.32 9.91
C TYR A 17 16.08 -31.40 9.43
N LEU A 18 15.89 -31.27 8.10
CA LEU A 18 14.86 -30.43 7.50
C LEU A 18 13.43 -30.94 7.82
N SER A 19 13.20 -32.26 7.76
CA SER A 19 11.89 -32.85 8.06
C SER A 19 11.45 -32.69 9.51
N HIS A 20 12.39 -32.61 10.46
CA HIS A 20 12.07 -32.42 11.88
C HIS A 20 12.09 -30.94 12.32
N HIS A 21 12.73 -30.03 11.57
CA HIS A 21 12.78 -28.59 11.88
C HIS A 21 11.70 -27.73 11.21
N HIS A 22 11.02 -28.20 10.15
CA HIS A 22 9.81 -27.54 9.65
C HIS A 22 8.65 -27.54 10.66
N ARG A 23 8.76 -28.29 11.76
CA ARG A 23 7.67 -28.51 12.72
C ARG A 23 7.78 -27.71 14.03
N ARG A 24 8.87 -26.95 14.30
CA ARG A 24 9.19 -26.36 15.65
C ARG A 24 10.18 -25.15 15.60
N PRO A 25 10.26 -24.28 16.64
CA PRO A 25 10.83 -22.91 16.58
C PRO A 25 12.35 -22.85 16.28
N PRO A 26 12.95 -21.66 15.99
CA PRO A 26 14.18 -21.60 15.24
C PRO A 26 15.31 -22.34 15.96
N PRO A 27 16.17 -23.04 15.21
CA PRO A 27 17.27 -23.77 15.82
C PRO A 27 18.08 -22.80 16.67
N THR A 28 18.36 -23.16 17.93
CA THR A 28 19.45 -22.49 18.66
C THR A 28 20.63 -22.38 17.69
N SER A 29 21.16 -21.18 17.49
CA SER A 29 22.07 -20.79 16.38
C SER A 29 23.12 -21.85 16.03
N ARG A 30 23.58 -22.60 17.02
CA ARG A 30 24.56 -23.69 16.93
C ARG A 30 24.14 -24.91 16.09
N HIS A 31 22.85 -25.26 16.01
CA HIS A 31 22.38 -26.41 15.20
C HIS A 31 22.26 -26.03 13.73
N ALA A 32 21.76 -24.83 13.44
CA ALA A 32 21.77 -24.27 12.08
C ALA A 32 23.19 -24.15 11.54
N VAL A 33 24.12 -23.68 12.38
CA VAL A 33 25.54 -23.62 12.02
C VAL A 33 26.10 -24.99 11.66
N LEU A 34 25.80 -26.05 12.42
CA LEU A 34 26.27 -27.41 12.08
C LEU A 34 25.60 -27.97 10.81
N ALA A 35 24.29 -27.72 10.65
CA ALA A 35 23.50 -28.11 9.48
C ALA A 35 23.96 -27.45 8.19
N PHE A 36 24.48 -26.23 8.28
CA PHE A 36 25.08 -25.51 7.17
C PHE A 36 26.55 -25.90 6.95
N LEU A 37 27.34 -25.99 8.02
CA LEU A 37 28.79 -26.19 7.93
C LEU A 37 29.18 -27.58 7.42
N ALA A 38 28.46 -28.64 7.80
CA ALA A 38 28.82 -30.00 7.39
C ALA A 38 28.69 -30.25 5.87
N PRO A 39 27.59 -29.86 5.19
CA PRO A 39 27.49 -29.93 3.73
C PRO A 39 28.53 -29.06 3.02
N VAL A 40 28.73 -27.82 3.48
CA VAL A 40 29.70 -26.90 2.87
C VAL A 40 31.13 -27.47 2.94
N LEU A 41 31.51 -28.06 4.09
CA LEU A 41 32.81 -28.71 4.22
C LEU A 41 32.96 -29.95 3.33
N LEU A 42 31.88 -30.69 3.08
CA LEU A 42 31.87 -31.81 2.13
C LEU A 42 32.04 -31.31 0.69
N ASP A 43 31.32 -30.26 0.29
CA ASP A 43 31.44 -29.65 -1.04
C ASP A 43 32.88 -29.14 -1.28
N PHE A 44 33.50 -28.54 -0.27
CA PHE A 44 34.92 -28.14 -0.34
C PHE A 44 35.88 -29.33 -0.43
N ILE A 45 35.56 -30.46 0.23
CA ILE A 45 36.34 -31.70 0.07
C ILE A 45 36.16 -32.26 -1.35
N GLU A 46 34.94 -32.26 -1.89
CA GLU A 46 34.67 -32.70 -3.26
C GLU A 46 35.44 -31.83 -4.28
N LEU A 47 35.39 -30.51 -4.14
CA LEU A 47 36.16 -29.57 -4.97
C LEU A 47 37.68 -29.84 -4.89
N LYS A 48 38.21 -30.16 -3.71
CA LYS A 48 39.64 -30.44 -3.52
C LYS A 48 40.10 -31.72 -4.24
N PHE A 49 39.21 -32.70 -4.38
CA PHE A 49 39.50 -34.01 -4.99
C PHE A 49 38.93 -34.15 -6.41
N GLN A 50 38.23 -33.13 -6.93
CA GLN A 50 37.72 -33.09 -8.29
C GLN A 50 38.87 -33.23 -9.31
N GLY A 51 38.77 -34.24 -10.19
CA GLY A 51 39.78 -34.52 -11.22
C GLY A 51 41.00 -35.32 -10.78
N LYS A 52 41.05 -35.84 -9.53
CA LYS A 52 42.13 -36.74 -9.05
C LYS A 52 41.66 -38.20 -9.06
N ASN A 53 42.54 -39.12 -9.47
CA ASN A 53 42.26 -40.58 -9.52
C ASN A 53 42.18 -41.26 -8.14
N VAL A 54 42.05 -40.51 -7.05
CA VAL A 54 42.06 -41.04 -5.68
C VAL A 54 40.92 -40.40 -4.90
N SER A 55 40.09 -41.24 -4.26
CA SER A 55 38.95 -40.76 -3.48
C SER A 55 39.43 -40.10 -2.17
N SER A 56 38.70 -39.08 -1.71
CA SER A 56 38.89 -38.48 -0.38
C SER A 56 38.74 -39.52 0.74
N PHE A 57 37.94 -40.57 0.51
CA PHE A 57 37.75 -41.68 1.43
C PHE A 57 38.99 -42.55 1.60
N GLU A 58 39.70 -42.82 0.51
CA GLU A 58 40.89 -43.69 0.50
C GLU A 58 42.08 -43.00 1.14
N THR A 59 42.20 -41.68 0.97
CA THR A 59 43.34 -40.88 1.50
C THR A 59 43.16 -40.48 2.97
N HIS A 60 41.93 -40.40 3.47
CA HIS A 60 41.62 -39.88 4.81
C HIS A 60 40.58 -40.71 5.58
N GLN A 61 40.58 -42.03 5.40
CA GLN A 61 39.60 -42.96 5.97
C GLN A 61 39.33 -42.74 7.48
N LYS A 62 40.37 -42.56 8.31
CA LYS A 62 40.20 -42.37 9.75
C LYS A 62 39.43 -41.08 10.11
N ALA A 63 39.71 -39.97 9.43
CA ALA A 63 39.03 -38.70 9.71
C ALA A 63 37.56 -38.77 9.27
N ILE A 64 37.28 -39.39 8.12
CA ILE A 64 35.90 -39.50 7.63
C ILE A 64 35.07 -40.40 8.55
N TRP A 65 35.62 -41.50 9.07
CA TRP A 65 34.92 -42.32 10.06
C TRP A 65 34.67 -41.59 11.39
N VAL A 66 35.62 -40.75 11.84
CA VAL A 66 35.42 -39.91 13.04
C VAL A 66 34.31 -38.87 12.82
N ALA A 67 34.26 -38.24 11.64
CA ALA A 67 33.21 -37.30 11.27
C ALA A 67 31.82 -37.97 11.22
N ILE A 68 31.72 -39.15 10.60
CA ILE A 68 30.46 -39.90 10.48
C ILE A 68 30.00 -40.39 11.86
N ALA A 69 30.89 -41.02 12.64
CA ALA A 69 30.53 -41.55 13.96
C ALA A 69 30.07 -40.44 14.93
N SER A 70 30.75 -39.29 14.92
CA SER A 70 30.36 -38.15 15.75
C SER A 70 29.05 -37.49 15.30
N LEU A 71 28.76 -37.45 14.00
CA LEU A 71 27.48 -36.95 13.47
C LEU A 71 26.31 -37.89 13.82
N ILE A 72 26.52 -39.21 13.76
CA ILE A 72 25.50 -40.21 14.15
C ILE A 72 25.22 -40.10 15.66
N LEU A 73 26.26 -40.02 16.49
CA LEU A 73 26.10 -39.82 17.93
C LEU A 73 25.42 -38.48 18.25
N TYR A 74 25.68 -37.44 17.45
CA TYR A 74 24.98 -36.16 17.56
C TYR A 74 23.48 -36.31 17.30
N CYS A 75 23.08 -37.08 16.29
CA CYS A 75 21.68 -37.36 15.99
C CYS A 75 20.98 -38.10 17.13
N PHE A 76 21.61 -39.14 17.68
CA PHE A 76 21.07 -39.86 18.84
C PHE A 76 20.94 -38.94 20.07
N ALA A 77 21.92 -38.05 20.30
CA ALA A 77 21.85 -37.07 21.37
C ALA A 77 20.74 -36.02 21.14
N TYR A 78 20.52 -35.60 19.89
CA TYR A 78 19.42 -34.71 19.52
C TYR A 78 18.06 -35.39 19.80
N GLU A 79 17.89 -36.65 19.41
CA GLU A 79 16.66 -37.40 19.66
C GLU A 79 16.44 -37.66 21.16
N ALA A 80 17.51 -37.99 21.90
CA ALA A 80 17.45 -38.13 23.36
C ALA A 80 17.06 -36.82 24.06
N LYS A 81 17.51 -35.66 23.56
CA LYS A 81 17.10 -34.34 24.06
C LYS A 81 15.60 -34.11 23.90
N LEU A 82 15.01 -34.58 22.79
CA LEU A 82 13.57 -34.45 22.52
C LEU A 82 12.73 -35.35 23.44
N ARG A 83 13.24 -36.53 23.80
CA ARG A 83 12.52 -37.51 24.63
C ARG A 83 12.73 -37.34 26.14
N LEU A 84 13.84 -36.72 26.57
CA LEU A 84 14.24 -36.61 27.99
C LEU A 84 14.55 -35.15 28.40
N PRO A 85 13.51 -34.30 28.59
CA PRO A 85 13.69 -32.87 28.89
C PRO A 85 14.42 -32.61 30.23
N ALA A 86 14.29 -33.53 31.20
CA ALA A 86 14.97 -33.45 32.50
C ALA A 86 16.51 -33.43 32.41
N TYR A 87 17.09 -33.98 31.31
CA TYR A 87 18.54 -34.08 31.11
C TYR A 87 19.06 -33.12 30.03
N SER A 88 18.23 -32.17 29.55
CA SER A 88 18.54 -31.34 28.37
C SER A 88 19.85 -30.56 28.49
N ARG A 89 20.26 -30.16 29.70
CA ARG A 89 21.47 -29.39 29.94
C ARG A 89 22.75 -30.21 29.69
N VAL A 90 22.75 -31.48 30.09
CA VAL A 90 23.89 -32.40 29.89
C VAL A 90 23.93 -32.87 28.45
N ILE A 91 22.77 -33.26 27.89
CA ILE A 91 22.65 -33.70 26.50
C ILE A 91 23.08 -32.59 25.53
N ARG A 92 22.68 -31.34 25.77
CA ARG A 92 23.10 -30.18 24.96
C ARG A 92 24.61 -29.95 24.97
N ARG A 93 25.29 -30.19 26.10
CA ARG A 93 26.76 -30.11 26.17
C ARG A 93 27.40 -31.23 25.35
N GLY A 94 26.91 -32.46 25.46
CA GLY A 94 27.37 -33.59 24.66
C GLY A 94 27.20 -33.35 23.15
N MET A 95 26.06 -32.77 22.74
CA MET A 95 25.81 -32.43 21.33
C MET A 95 26.79 -31.39 20.78
N VAL A 96 27.12 -30.34 21.54
CA VAL A 96 28.11 -29.34 21.09
C VAL A 96 29.48 -29.98 20.87
N LEU A 97 29.89 -30.88 21.75
CA LEU A 97 31.15 -31.60 21.60
C LEU A 97 31.13 -32.50 20.35
N LEU A 98 30.07 -33.30 20.16
CA LEU A 98 29.96 -34.20 19.02
C LEU A 98 29.91 -33.46 17.68
N GLY A 99 29.15 -32.35 17.58
CA GLY A 99 29.10 -31.52 16.37
C GLY A 99 30.43 -30.82 16.07
N SER A 100 31.16 -30.40 17.10
CA SER A 100 32.48 -29.78 16.96
C SER A 100 33.53 -30.80 16.52
N VAL A 101 33.51 -32.03 17.05
CA VAL A 101 34.39 -33.13 16.59
C VAL A 101 34.18 -33.42 15.11
N SER A 102 32.92 -33.49 14.67
CA SER A 102 32.59 -33.74 13.26
C SER A 102 33.13 -32.65 12.34
N SER A 103 32.89 -31.38 12.70
CA SER A 103 33.34 -30.20 11.94
C SER A 103 34.88 -30.10 11.87
N VAL A 104 35.56 -30.33 12.99
CA VAL A 104 37.03 -30.35 13.08
C VAL A 104 37.60 -31.47 12.22
N SER A 105 36.96 -32.64 12.24
CA SER A 105 37.42 -33.80 11.49
C SER A 105 37.29 -33.59 9.97
N LEU A 106 36.17 -33.02 9.50
CA LEU A 106 35.98 -32.64 8.09
C LEU A 106 36.96 -31.53 7.67
N THR A 107 37.11 -30.48 8.47
CA THR A 107 38.04 -29.38 8.19
C THR A 107 39.48 -29.85 8.10
N SER A 108 39.89 -30.83 8.92
CA SER A 108 41.25 -31.38 8.88
C SER A 108 41.62 -32.02 7.53
N ILE A 109 40.64 -32.46 6.74
CA ILE A 109 40.85 -33.08 5.42
C ILE A 109 41.22 -32.01 4.38
N LEU A 110 40.81 -30.74 4.58
CA LEU A 110 41.07 -29.64 3.66
C LEU A 110 42.54 -29.19 3.67
N PHE A 111 43.33 -29.49 4.71
CA PHE A 111 44.72 -29.04 4.83
C PHE A 111 45.76 -30.18 4.66
N PRO A 112 46.87 -29.94 3.93
CA PRO A 112 47.96 -30.92 3.78
C PRO A 112 48.94 -30.95 4.98
N GLY A 113 49.59 -32.10 5.24
CA GLY A 113 50.71 -32.26 6.18
C GLY A 113 50.38 -32.31 7.69
N ASN A 114 51.37 -32.01 8.54
CA ASN A 114 51.30 -32.02 10.02
C ASN A 114 50.28 -31.00 10.61
N GLY A 115 49.67 -30.14 9.78
CA GLY A 115 48.63 -29.19 10.19
C GLY A 115 47.33 -29.85 10.67
N ARG A 116 47.11 -31.15 10.37
CA ARG A 116 45.92 -31.88 10.84
C ARG A 116 45.85 -31.97 12.37
N HIS A 117 46.99 -32.19 13.02
CA HIS A 117 47.08 -32.27 14.47
C HIS A 117 46.83 -30.93 15.15
N VAL A 118 47.05 -29.81 14.44
CA VAL A 118 46.78 -28.46 14.96
C VAL A 118 45.28 -28.26 15.19
N PHE A 119 44.41 -28.76 14.31
CA PHE A 119 42.96 -28.64 14.50
C PHE A 119 42.44 -29.49 15.67
N TYR A 120 42.98 -30.69 15.86
CA TYR A 120 42.68 -31.51 17.04
C TYR A 120 43.29 -30.94 18.33
N LEU A 121 44.44 -30.27 18.26
CA LEU A 121 45.05 -29.54 19.37
C LEU A 121 44.22 -28.30 19.75
N LEU A 122 43.77 -27.52 18.77
CA LEU A 122 42.85 -26.40 18.98
C LEU A 122 41.51 -26.87 19.56
N TYR A 123 41.01 -28.03 19.11
CA TYR A 123 39.83 -28.65 19.70
C TYR A 123 40.07 -29.13 21.14
N ALA A 124 41.24 -29.69 21.46
CA ALA A 124 41.63 -30.04 22.82
C ALA A 124 41.76 -28.81 23.73
N LEU A 125 42.26 -27.69 23.21
CA LEU A 125 42.31 -26.40 23.91
C LEU A 125 40.90 -25.80 24.11
N PHE A 126 40.01 -25.94 23.13
CA PHE A 126 38.60 -25.57 23.25
C PHE A 126 37.89 -26.40 24.33
N LEU A 127 38.09 -27.72 24.36
CA LEU A 127 37.63 -28.61 25.42
C LEU A 127 38.18 -28.20 26.80
N ALA A 128 39.45 -27.84 26.88
CA ALA A 128 40.05 -27.33 28.11
C ALA A 128 39.43 -25.99 28.55
N SER A 129 39.07 -25.11 27.61
CA SER A 129 38.46 -23.80 27.89
C SER A 129 37.01 -23.85 28.40
N GLU A 130 36.32 -24.97 28.20
CA GLU A 130 34.98 -25.21 28.77
C GLU A 130 35.05 -25.48 30.29
N SER A 131 36.24 -25.80 30.85
CA SER A 131 36.45 -25.80 32.30
C SER A 131 36.42 -24.36 32.84
N ALA A 132 35.60 -24.12 33.87
CA ALA A 132 35.34 -22.78 34.42
C ALA A 132 36.62 -22.00 34.83
N VAL A 133 37.70 -22.71 35.14
CA VAL A 133 38.98 -22.15 35.61
C VAL A 133 39.81 -21.54 34.47
N ILE A 134 39.74 -22.10 33.26
CA ILE A 134 40.57 -21.68 32.12
C ILE A 134 39.92 -20.50 31.36
N ARG A 135 38.58 -20.45 31.33
CA ARG A 135 37.80 -19.38 30.70
C ARG A 135 38.16 -17.99 31.25
N HIS A 136 38.30 -17.87 32.57
CA HIS A 136 38.67 -16.62 33.23
C HIS A 136 40.12 -16.19 32.91
N ARG A 137 41.05 -17.15 32.80
CA ARG A 137 42.46 -16.87 32.46
C ARG A 137 42.59 -16.37 31.01
N PHE A 138 41.83 -16.96 30.09
CA PHE A 138 41.85 -16.56 28.68
C PHE A 138 41.24 -15.17 28.46
N GLN A 139 40.15 -14.84 29.17
CA GLN A 139 39.55 -13.49 29.13
C GLN A 139 40.49 -12.40 29.66
N MET A 140 41.27 -12.70 30.71
CA MET A 140 42.29 -11.77 31.20
C MET A 140 43.42 -11.55 30.19
N VAL A 141 43.91 -12.61 29.55
CA VAL A 141 44.97 -12.51 28.53
C VAL A 141 44.46 -11.76 27.30
N TRP A 142 43.24 -12.04 26.85
CA TRP A 142 42.61 -11.34 25.72
C TRP A 142 42.43 -9.85 25.99
N ASN A 143 41.91 -9.47 27.16
CA ASN A 143 41.79 -8.07 27.56
C ASN A 143 43.15 -7.38 27.67
N TRP A 144 44.17 -8.08 28.14
CA TRP A 144 45.53 -7.56 28.23
C TRP A 144 46.16 -7.32 26.84
N VAL A 145 45.97 -8.24 25.89
CA VAL A 145 46.44 -8.09 24.49
C VAL A 145 45.71 -6.95 23.80
N TYR A 146 44.38 -6.87 23.95
CA TYR A 146 43.53 -5.83 23.38
C TYR A 146 43.96 -4.42 23.84
N GLN A 147 44.18 -4.25 25.15
CA GLN A 147 44.67 -3.00 25.74
C GLN A 147 46.05 -2.61 25.20
N ARG A 148 46.94 -3.59 24.96
CA ARG A 148 48.30 -3.33 24.46
C ARG A 148 48.32 -2.93 22.98
N ILE A 149 47.44 -3.51 22.16
CA ILE A 149 47.30 -3.21 20.73
C ILE A 149 46.68 -1.81 20.54
N ILE A 150 45.61 -1.49 21.26
CA ILE A 150 45.00 -0.14 21.20
C ILE A 150 45.97 0.93 21.72
N GLY A 151 46.69 0.63 22.81
CA GLY A 151 47.72 1.54 23.33
C GLY A 151 48.92 1.73 22.39
N TYR A 152 49.20 0.78 21.50
CA TYR A 152 50.22 0.94 20.45
C TYR A 152 49.68 1.78 19.29
N LEU A 153 48.47 1.51 18.82
CA LEU A 153 47.81 2.25 17.73
C LEU A 153 47.58 3.73 18.06
N LEU A 154 47.20 4.04 19.31
CA LEU A 154 47.03 5.44 19.77
C LEU A 154 48.36 6.21 19.86
N ARG A 155 49.46 5.54 20.20
CA ARG A 155 50.81 6.15 20.21
C ARG A 155 51.34 6.40 18.79
N GLU A 156 51.03 5.51 17.85
CA GLU A 156 51.38 5.65 16.44
C GLU A 156 50.58 6.78 15.76
N GLN A 157 49.29 6.91 16.07
CA GLN A 157 48.43 8.03 15.66
C GLN A 157 48.96 9.39 16.17
N ARG A 158 49.37 9.47 17.44
CA ARG A 158 49.92 10.71 18.04
C ARG A 158 51.26 11.11 17.42
N ARG A 159 52.10 10.15 17.00
CA ARG A 159 53.34 10.39 16.24
C ARG A 159 53.08 10.88 14.81
N ARG A 160 52.00 10.42 14.17
CA ARG A 160 51.61 10.86 12.82
C ARG A 160 51.03 12.27 12.81
N MET A 161 50.23 12.62 13.83
CA MET A 161 49.69 13.99 13.99
C MET A 161 50.76 15.04 14.30
N GLY A 162 51.82 14.68 15.04
CA GLY A 162 52.95 15.60 15.33
C GLY A 162 53.82 15.94 14.11
N ARG A 163 53.78 15.14 13.03
CA ARG A 163 54.52 15.41 11.79
C ARG A 163 53.72 16.21 10.75
N ALA A 164 52.41 16.34 10.92
CA ALA A 164 51.54 17.09 10.02
C ALA A 164 51.42 18.59 10.37
N GLY A 165 51.97 19.03 11.51
CA GLY A 165 51.85 20.40 12.02
C GLY A 165 52.74 21.47 11.36
N ASN A 166 53.53 21.13 10.34
CA ASN A 166 54.55 22.04 9.77
C ASN A 166 54.31 22.51 8.33
N ARG A 167 53.05 22.49 7.85
CA ARG A 167 52.65 23.24 6.64
C ARG A 167 51.41 24.07 6.93
N ARG A 168 51.61 25.23 7.54
CA ARG A 168 50.69 26.37 7.43
C ARG A 168 51.24 27.24 6.31
N ASP A 169 50.45 27.42 5.25
CA ASP A 169 50.30 28.68 4.53
C ASP A 169 49.17 28.56 3.51
N LEU A 170 48.45 29.67 3.34
CA LEU A 170 47.27 29.93 2.48
C LEU A 170 45.89 29.68 3.12
N LEU A 171 45.56 30.64 3.98
CA LEU A 171 44.23 31.19 4.31
C LEU A 171 43.49 31.72 3.05
N PRO A 172 42.17 32.05 3.07
CA PRO A 172 41.52 32.73 4.19
C PRO A 172 40.08 32.37 4.59
N ARG A 173 39.81 32.77 5.84
CA ARG A 173 38.52 32.93 6.51
C ARG A 173 37.77 34.17 6.02
N SER A 174 36.47 34.03 5.87
CA SER A 174 35.38 35.00 6.15
C SER A 174 34.07 34.27 5.79
N SER A 175 32.88 34.49 6.34
CA SER A 175 32.33 35.24 7.46
C SER A 175 30.90 34.67 7.61
N VAL A 176 30.37 34.67 8.83
CA VAL A 176 28.96 34.37 9.10
C VAL A 176 28.12 35.46 8.44
N ASP A 177 27.21 35.09 7.55
CA ASP A 177 26.03 35.90 7.24
C ASP A 177 24.81 34.97 7.11
N THR A 178 23.85 35.25 7.96
CA THR A 178 22.46 34.82 7.90
C THR A 178 21.86 35.15 6.53
N CYS A 179 21.36 34.14 5.82
CA CYS A 179 20.49 34.36 4.69
C CYS A 179 19.26 33.47 4.83
N SER A 180 18.15 34.10 5.19
CA SER A 180 16.81 33.71 4.77
C SER A 180 16.79 33.38 3.28
N ALA A 181 16.34 32.19 2.93
CA ALA A 181 15.91 31.82 1.58
C ALA A 181 14.46 31.34 1.74
N ASP A 182 13.44 32.15 1.47
CA ASP A 182 12.90 32.40 0.13
C ASP A 182 12.93 31.14 -0.74
N LEU A 183 11.86 30.35 -0.61
CA LEU A 183 11.45 29.33 -1.58
C LEU A 183 11.11 30.02 -2.92
N SER A 184 12.14 30.35 -3.69
CA SER A 184 12.03 30.53 -5.13
C SER A 184 12.45 29.21 -5.78
N ILE A 185 11.45 28.40 -6.16
CA ILE A 185 11.67 27.25 -7.04
C ILE A 185 12.03 27.85 -8.41
N SER A 186 13.33 28.05 -8.64
CA SER A 186 13.84 28.46 -9.94
C SER A 186 14.94 27.49 -10.40
N ARG A 187 14.56 26.73 -11.44
CA ARG A 187 15.37 26.32 -12.60
C ARG A 187 16.62 25.46 -12.32
N PHE A 188 16.47 24.15 -12.55
CA PHE A 188 17.47 23.42 -13.32
C PHE A 188 17.15 23.57 -14.82
N PRO A 189 18.00 24.22 -15.63
CA PRO A 189 17.82 24.27 -17.08
C PRO A 189 18.39 22.99 -17.69
N ILE A 190 17.51 22.07 -18.11
CA ILE A 190 17.89 21.01 -19.07
C ILE A 190 17.84 21.66 -20.46
N PRO A 191 18.96 21.73 -21.20
CA PRO A 191 18.99 22.39 -22.49
C PRO A 191 18.30 21.53 -23.55
N PHE A 192 17.38 22.15 -24.30
CA PHE A 192 16.86 21.69 -25.59
C PHE A 192 16.36 20.23 -25.63
N VAL A 193 15.21 19.99 -25.01
CA VAL A 193 14.44 18.76 -25.23
C VAL A 193 13.58 18.95 -26.49
N SER A 194 13.78 18.11 -27.50
CA SER A 194 12.92 18.04 -28.70
C SER A 194 11.45 17.90 -28.27
N ALA A 195 10.52 18.51 -29.01
CA ALA A 195 9.07 18.38 -28.74
C ALA A 195 8.63 16.90 -28.60
N THR A 196 9.31 15.98 -29.29
CA THR A 196 9.09 14.53 -29.18
C THR A 196 9.50 13.95 -27.84
N LEU A 197 10.60 14.42 -27.24
CA LEU A 197 11.07 13.94 -25.93
C LEU A 197 10.20 14.48 -24.77
N GLU A 198 9.71 15.72 -24.85
CA GLU A 198 8.73 16.24 -23.87
C GLU A 198 7.44 15.40 -23.88
N THR A 199 6.95 15.03 -25.07
CA THR A 199 5.80 14.12 -25.21
C THR A 199 6.09 12.74 -24.63
N ILE A 200 7.26 12.15 -24.91
CA ILE A 200 7.63 10.83 -24.38
C ILE A 200 7.73 10.83 -22.86
N VAL A 201 8.34 11.86 -22.25
CA VAL A 201 8.46 11.98 -20.79
C VAL A 201 7.08 12.17 -20.14
N SER A 202 6.21 12.98 -20.75
CA SER A 202 4.84 13.15 -20.26
C SER A 202 4.01 11.87 -20.40
N GLU A 203 4.17 11.13 -21.50
CA GLU A 203 3.48 9.86 -21.72
C GLU A 203 3.98 8.80 -20.72
N ALA A 204 5.29 8.68 -20.51
CA ALA A 204 5.86 7.76 -19.53
C ALA A 204 5.37 8.05 -18.11
N GLY A 205 5.41 9.32 -17.67
CA GLY A 205 4.91 9.72 -16.36
C GLY A 205 3.40 9.53 -16.20
N CYS A 206 2.62 9.69 -17.28
CA CYS A 206 1.19 9.44 -17.30
C CYS A 206 0.84 7.95 -17.12
N PHE A 207 1.56 7.06 -17.80
CA PHE A 207 1.38 5.62 -17.68
C PHE A 207 1.81 5.11 -16.30
N ASP A 208 2.99 5.50 -15.83
CA ASP A 208 3.52 5.02 -14.55
C ASP A 208 2.63 5.43 -13.37
N SER A 209 2.24 6.70 -13.29
CA SER A 209 1.40 7.19 -12.19
C SER A 209 -0.01 6.57 -12.21
N SER A 210 -0.64 6.49 -13.38
CA SER A 210 -2.00 5.97 -13.52
C SER A 210 -2.06 4.47 -13.28
N VAL A 211 -1.12 3.70 -13.85
CA VAL A 211 -1.10 2.25 -13.72
C VAL A 211 -0.76 1.84 -12.31
N SER A 212 0.23 2.47 -11.67
CA SER A 212 0.62 2.15 -10.29
C SER A 212 -0.52 2.44 -9.31
N LEU A 213 -1.25 3.56 -9.47
CA LEU A 213 -2.40 3.87 -8.63
C LEU A 213 -3.56 2.87 -8.84
N ILE A 214 -3.90 2.58 -10.11
CA ILE A 214 -4.94 1.59 -10.45
C ILE A 214 -4.59 0.20 -9.89
N TYR A 215 -3.32 -0.18 -9.91
CA TYR A 215 -2.87 -1.48 -9.44
C TYR A 215 -3.00 -1.60 -7.91
N ILE A 216 -2.59 -0.58 -7.15
CA ILE A 216 -2.73 -0.58 -5.69
C ILE A 216 -4.20 -0.58 -5.27
N ASP A 217 -5.02 0.30 -5.86
CA ASP A 217 -6.45 0.33 -5.60
C ASP A 217 -7.08 -1.02 -5.96
N GLY A 218 -6.64 -1.63 -7.06
CA GLY A 218 -7.08 -2.95 -7.49
C GLY A 218 -6.70 -4.09 -6.54
N ILE A 219 -5.47 -4.10 -6.00
CA ILE A 219 -5.05 -5.08 -4.97
C ILE A 219 -5.93 -4.92 -3.73
N GLU A 220 -6.11 -3.68 -3.26
CA GLU A 220 -6.90 -3.40 -2.06
C GLU A 220 -8.39 -3.73 -2.26
N ASP A 221 -8.93 -3.50 -3.45
CA ASP A 221 -10.28 -3.92 -3.81
C ASP A 221 -10.38 -5.46 -3.84
N CYS A 222 -9.40 -6.17 -4.40
CA CYS A 222 -9.34 -7.63 -4.34
C CYS A 222 -9.30 -8.13 -2.89
N ARG A 223 -8.53 -7.44 -2.03
CA ARG A 223 -8.43 -7.72 -0.60
C ARG A 223 -9.79 -7.68 0.07
N LYS A 224 -10.53 -6.58 -0.16
CA LYS A 224 -11.89 -6.37 0.33
C LYS A 224 -12.89 -7.39 -0.24
N LEU A 225 -12.79 -7.72 -1.53
CA LEU A 225 -13.70 -8.67 -2.20
C LEU A 225 -13.59 -10.11 -1.65
N CYS A 226 -12.47 -10.47 -1.05
CA CYS A 226 -12.26 -11.76 -0.39
C CYS A 226 -12.76 -11.79 1.08
N GLY A 227 -13.31 -10.69 1.57
CA GLY A 227 -13.88 -10.57 2.91
C GLY A 227 -12.87 -10.78 4.03
N GLY A 228 -13.33 -11.25 5.20
CA GLY A 228 -12.47 -11.40 6.39
C GLY A 228 -11.34 -12.42 6.25
N HIS A 229 -11.46 -13.41 5.35
CA HIS A 229 -10.42 -14.42 5.15
C HIS A 229 -9.14 -13.84 4.54
N ASP A 230 -9.25 -12.71 3.87
CA ASP A 230 -8.12 -12.10 3.21
C ASP A 230 -7.19 -11.31 4.12
N TYR A 231 -7.63 -11.07 5.36
CA TYR A 231 -6.74 -10.51 6.38
C TYR A 231 -5.68 -11.53 6.83
N LEU A 232 -5.85 -12.81 6.51
CA LEU A 232 -4.84 -13.81 6.76
C LEU A 232 -3.67 -13.60 5.79
N CYS A 233 -2.44 -13.56 6.31
CA CYS A 233 -1.23 -13.48 5.48
C CYS A 233 -1.16 -14.60 4.42
N THR A 234 -1.81 -15.73 4.69
CA THR A 234 -1.90 -16.89 3.78
C THR A 234 -2.75 -16.65 2.54
N SER A 235 -3.50 -15.55 2.47
CA SER A 235 -4.18 -15.13 1.24
C SER A 235 -3.24 -14.48 0.22
N GLY A 236 -2.06 -14.03 0.64
CA GLY A 236 -1.05 -13.37 -0.21
C GLY A 236 -1.37 -11.92 -0.60
N LEU A 237 -2.62 -11.47 -0.46
CA LEU A 237 -3.02 -10.11 -0.83
C LEU A 237 -2.47 -9.01 0.10
N PRO A 238 -2.38 -9.20 1.44
CA PRO A 238 -1.72 -8.22 2.32
C PRO A 238 -0.23 -8.00 1.99
N GLU A 239 0.50 -9.09 1.72
CA GLU A 239 1.91 -9.02 1.33
C GLU A 239 2.08 -8.39 -0.06
N LEU A 240 1.23 -8.77 -1.02
CA LEU A 240 1.23 -8.17 -2.36
C LEU A 240 1.01 -6.65 -2.30
N PHE A 241 0.06 -6.19 -1.47
CA PHE A 241 -0.18 -4.76 -1.25
C PHE A 241 1.06 -4.08 -0.66
N ALA A 242 1.62 -4.64 0.42
CA ALA A 242 2.78 -4.06 1.09
C ALA A 242 4.03 -4.00 0.20
N VAL A 243 4.23 -4.98 -0.68
CA VAL A 243 5.37 -5.03 -1.62
C VAL A 243 5.17 -4.05 -2.79
N TYR A 244 3.93 -3.86 -3.26
CA TYR A 244 3.67 -3.03 -4.44
C TYR A 244 3.42 -1.55 -4.12
N VAL A 245 2.90 -1.23 -2.94
CA VAL A 245 2.59 0.16 -2.55
C VAL A 245 3.76 1.16 -2.71
N PRO A 246 5.05 0.79 -2.51
CA PRO A 246 6.16 1.71 -2.74
C PRO A 246 6.31 2.16 -4.20
N ALA A 247 5.77 1.42 -5.18
CA ALA A 247 5.81 1.77 -6.61
C ALA A 247 5.18 3.13 -6.90
N CYS A 248 4.22 3.57 -6.09
CA CYS A 248 3.66 4.92 -6.20
C CYS A 248 4.56 6.04 -5.68
N THR A 249 5.81 5.75 -5.32
CA THR A 249 6.67 6.72 -4.62
C THR A 249 8.15 6.69 -5.03
N TYR A 250 8.74 5.54 -5.35
CA TYR A 250 10.21 5.47 -5.54
C TYR A 250 10.72 5.96 -6.91
N GLU A 251 9.90 5.96 -7.99
CA GLU A 251 10.33 6.50 -9.30
C GLU A 251 9.96 7.98 -9.49
N GLU A 252 8.90 8.46 -8.83
CA GLU A 252 8.55 9.84 -8.49
C GLU A 252 7.16 9.82 -7.80
N TYR A 253 6.80 10.83 -7.01
CA TYR A 253 5.46 10.86 -6.38
C TYR A 253 4.37 11.01 -7.46
N ASN A 254 3.39 10.10 -7.51
CA ASN A 254 2.36 10.05 -8.58
C ASN A 254 1.69 11.41 -8.86
N ILE A 255 1.42 12.22 -7.85
CA ILE A 255 0.81 13.55 -8.04
C ILE A 255 1.78 14.52 -8.74
N VAL A 256 3.08 14.44 -8.46
CA VAL A 256 4.09 15.25 -9.17
C VAL A 256 4.11 14.86 -10.64
N LEU A 257 4.05 13.57 -10.95
CA LEU A 257 3.93 13.08 -12.33
C LEU A 257 2.65 13.58 -13.01
N PHE A 258 1.50 13.53 -12.34
CA PHE A 258 0.25 14.10 -12.87
C PHE A 258 0.36 15.61 -13.10
N LEU A 259 1.03 16.36 -12.23
CA LEU A 259 1.27 17.79 -12.42
C LEU A 259 2.20 18.06 -13.61
N TRP A 260 3.16 17.18 -13.90
CA TRP A 260 4.00 17.30 -15.10
C TRP A 260 3.18 17.10 -16.37
N VAL A 261 2.31 16.08 -16.38
CA VAL A 261 1.33 15.86 -17.47
C VAL A 261 0.42 17.07 -17.61
N ALA A 262 -0.07 17.62 -16.50
CA ALA A 262 -0.92 18.81 -16.52
C ALA A 262 -0.19 20.02 -17.13
N ARG A 263 1.09 20.26 -16.80
CA ARG A 263 1.90 21.32 -17.44
C ARG A 263 1.98 21.13 -18.96
N PHE A 264 2.20 19.90 -19.42
CA PHE A 264 2.22 19.56 -20.84
C PHE A 264 0.85 19.82 -21.51
N LEU A 265 -0.24 19.46 -20.85
CA LEU A 265 -1.61 19.73 -21.34
C LEU A 265 -1.90 21.23 -21.40
N MET A 266 -1.52 22.01 -20.39
CA MET A 266 -1.72 23.47 -20.39
C MET A 266 -0.91 24.15 -21.50
N LYS A 267 0.33 23.70 -21.71
CA LYS A 267 1.18 24.16 -22.82
C LYS A 267 0.53 23.84 -24.17
N THR A 268 -0.05 22.64 -24.32
CA THR A 268 -0.75 22.23 -25.54
C THR A 268 -2.03 23.04 -25.76
N ALA A 269 -2.82 23.24 -24.70
CA ALA A 269 -4.05 24.03 -24.73
C ALA A 269 -3.78 25.50 -25.11
N SER A 270 -2.71 26.11 -24.61
CA SER A 270 -2.32 27.47 -24.97
C SER A 270 -1.89 27.63 -26.44
N GLN A 271 -1.51 26.54 -27.11
CA GLN A 271 -1.13 26.54 -28.53
C GLN A 271 -2.32 26.28 -29.47
N LEU A 272 -3.51 25.97 -28.94
CA LEU A 272 -4.71 25.81 -29.75
C LEU A 272 -5.05 27.14 -30.44
N GLY A 273 -5.18 27.10 -31.77
CA GLY A 273 -5.38 28.31 -32.59
C GLY A 273 -4.11 29.01 -33.07
N SER A 274 -2.91 28.59 -32.61
CA SER A 274 -1.61 29.15 -33.07
C SER A 274 -1.12 28.59 -34.42
N GLY A 275 -1.86 27.68 -35.04
CA GLY A 275 -1.51 27.00 -36.30
C GLY A 275 -0.62 25.75 -36.13
N LYS A 276 -0.04 25.52 -34.95
CA LYS A 276 0.64 24.26 -34.60
C LYS A 276 -0.40 23.19 -34.28
N LYS A 277 -0.42 22.11 -35.06
CA LYS A 277 -1.34 20.98 -34.82
C LYS A 277 -0.80 20.08 -33.69
N PRO A 278 -1.62 19.77 -32.68
CA PRO A 278 -1.30 18.73 -31.70
C PRO A 278 -1.03 17.38 -32.39
N ALA A 279 -0.16 16.56 -31.81
CA ALA A 279 0.28 15.29 -32.36
C ALA A 279 0.42 14.22 -31.24
N GLY A 280 0.56 12.96 -31.64
CA GLY A 280 0.64 11.84 -30.71
C GLY A 280 -0.63 11.70 -29.88
N THR A 281 -0.50 11.43 -28.59
CA THR A 281 -1.61 11.27 -27.64
C THR A 281 -2.49 12.52 -27.46
N THR A 282 -2.03 13.70 -27.91
CA THR A 282 -2.82 14.95 -27.89
C THR A 282 -3.49 15.28 -29.22
N SER A 283 -3.40 14.42 -30.23
CA SER A 283 -3.95 14.70 -31.57
C SER A 283 -5.46 15.01 -31.56
N TYR A 284 -6.21 14.44 -30.62
CA TYR A 284 -7.64 14.73 -30.44
C TYR A 284 -7.92 16.22 -30.17
N MET A 285 -6.99 16.93 -29.50
CA MET A 285 -7.10 18.38 -29.29
C MET A 285 -7.01 19.19 -30.59
N GLY A 286 -6.58 18.58 -31.70
CA GLY A 286 -6.66 19.22 -33.02
C GLY A 286 -8.10 19.46 -33.51
N GLN A 287 -9.08 18.75 -32.94
CA GLN A 287 -10.51 18.88 -33.25
C GLN A 287 -11.27 19.65 -32.16
N ILE A 288 -10.58 20.57 -31.46
CA ILE A 288 -11.13 21.22 -30.27
C ILE A 288 -12.46 21.93 -30.51
N GLU A 289 -12.67 22.54 -31.68
CA GLU A 289 -13.93 23.22 -32.02
C GLU A 289 -15.12 22.27 -31.95
N HIS A 290 -14.98 21.07 -32.50
CA HIS A 290 -15.98 20.02 -32.41
C HIS A 290 -16.12 19.51 -30.97
N LEU A 291 -15.01 19.16 -30.33
CA LEU A 291 -15.02 18.57 -28.99
C LEU A 291 -15.58 19.49 -27.92
N MET A 292 -15.48 20.82 -28.07
CA MET A 292 -16.07 21.78 -27.13
C MET A 292 -17.60 21.90 -27.27
N GLN A 293 -18.17 21.46 -28.40
CA GLN A 293 -19.60 21.62 -28.73
C GLN A 293 -20.35 20.29 -28.87
N CYS A 294 -19.64 19.18 -29.05
CA CYS A 294 -20.24 17.89 -29.33
C CYS A 294 -21.24 17.47 -28.23
N ARG A 295 -22.27 16.76 -28.66
CA ARG A 295 -23.25 16.11 -27.81
C ARG A 295 -23.33 14.67 -28.26
N SER A 296 -23.26 13.75 -27.30
CA SER A 296 -23.35 12.33 -27.58
C SER A 296 -24.67 12.01 -28.28
N ASN A 297 -24.59 11.21 -29.34
CA ASN A 297 -25.75 10.74 -30.10
C ASN A 297 -26.34 9.43 -29.53
N VAL A 298 -25.87 8.97 -28.37
CA VAL A 298 -26.35 7.73 -27.72
C VAL A 298 -27.84 7.86 -27.38
N GLN A 299 -28.63 6.89 -27.82
CA GLN A 299 -30.06 6.81 -27.51
C GLN A 299 -30.44 5.50 -26.81
N ARG A 300 -29.64 4.44 -26.99
CA ARG A 300 -29.84 3.10 -26.41
C ARG A 300 -28.58 2.64 -25.68
N ALA A 301 -28.75 1.66 -24.79
CA ALA A 301 -27.63 1.08 -24.04
C ALA A 301 -26.57 0.47 -24.98
N GLU A 302 -27.00 -0.18 -26.07
CA GLU A 302 -26.10 -0.83 -27.02
C GLU A 302 -25.25 0.16 -27.83
N ASP A 303 -25.66 1.43 -27.94
CA ASP A 303 -24.87 2.46 -28.62
C ASP A 303 -23.53 2.71 -27.94
N TRP A 304 -23.44 2.44 -26.63
CA TRP A 304 -22.19 2.54 -25.88
C TRP A 304 -21.15 1.49 -26.26
N LEU A 305 -21.52 0.43 -26.98
CA LEU A 305 -20.56 -0.55 -27.49
C LEU A 305 -19.80 -0.06 -28.73
N LYS A 306 -20.20 1.09 -29.31
CA LYS A 306 -19.53 1.67 -30.47
C LYS A 306 -18.23 2.35 -30.01
N PRO A 307 -17.06 1.95 -30.52
CA PRO A 307 -15.79 2.56 -30.13
C PRO A 307 -15.74 4.07 -30.35
N SER A 308 -16.38 4.56 -31.42
CA SER A 308 -16.46 6.00 -31.72
C SER A 308 -17.25 6.79 -30.67
N ALA A 309 -18.30 6.21 -30.09
CA ALA A 309 -19.11 6.87 -29.05
C ALA A 309 -18.34 6.95 -27.73
N ILE A 310 -17.57 5.91 -27.38
CA ILE A 310 -16.68 5.91 -26.22
C ILE A 310 -15.55 6.93 -26.42
N LEU A 311 -14.86 6.90 -27.55
CA LEU A 311 -13.74 7.80 -27.81
C LEU A 311 -14.16 9.27 -27.79
N GLU A 312 -15.24 9.64 -28.49
CA GLU A 312 -15.74 11.01 -28.50
C GLU A 312 -16.09 11.51 -27.08
N ALA A 313 -16.69 10.65 -26.25
CA ALA A 313 -16.99 10.96 -24.86
C ALA A 313 -15.73 11.24 -24.02
N PHE A 314 -14.71 10.38 -24.12
CA PHE A 314 -13.47 10.52 -23.36
C PHE A 314 -12.59 11.67 -23.88
N GLU A 315 -12.51 11.85 -25.19
CA GLU A 315 -11.82 12.98 -25.85
C GLU A 315 -12.46 14.31 -25.44
N SER A 316 -13.79 14.39 -25.47
CA SER A 316 -14.53 15.57 -25.03
C SER A 316 -14.30 15.87 -23.54
N ARG A 317 -14.33 14.84 -22.67
CA ARG A 317 -14.04 15.00 -21.24
C ARG A 317 -12.64 15.59 -21.02
N ALA A 318 -11.60 14.92 -21.53
CA ALA A 318 -10.22 15.33 -21.34
C ALA A 318 -9.94 16.72 -21.95
N ALA A 319 -10.49 17.00 -23.14
CA ALA A 319 -10.33 18.29 -23.82
C ALA A 319 -10.97 19.43 -23.02
N ARG A 320 -12.25 19.30 -22.65
CA ARG A 320 -13.00 20.36 -21.95
C ARG A 320 -12.42 20.64 -20.56
N MET A 321 -12.01 19.61 -19.81
CA MET A 321 -11.33 19.80 -18.52
C MET A 321 -10.00 20.53 -18.68
N SER A 322 -9.18 20.12 -19.66
CA SER A 322 -7.89 20.77 -19.93
C SER A 322 -8.05 22.23 -20.34
N VAL A 323 -9.01 22.53 -21.21
CA VAL A 323 -9.29 23.91 -21.65
C VAL A 323 -9.85 24.75 -20.49
N ALA A 324 -10.72 24.21 -19.65
CA ALA A 324 -11.25 24.91 -18.49
C ALA A 324 -10.13 25.28 -17.50
N CYS A 325 -9.19 24.36 -17.23
CA CYS A 325 -8.03 24.63 -16.40
C CYS A 325 -7.14 25.72 -17.02
N ALA A 326 -6.86 25.63 -18.33
CA ALA A 326 -6.07 26.63 -19.04
C ALA A 326 -6.71 28.02 -18.98
N GLN A 327 -8.03 28.12 -19.17
CA GLN A 327 -8.78 29.38 -19.05
C GLN A 327 -8.74 29.93 -17.62
N ASN A 328 -8.88 29.08 -16.60
CA ASN A 328 -8.79 29.50 -15.21
C ASN A 328 -7.38 29.99 -14.86
N LEU A 329 -6.33 29.37 -15.38
CA LEU A 329 -4.95 29.84 -15.20
C LEU A 329 -4.73 31.25 -15.75
N THR A 330 -5.39 31.63 -16.86
CA THR A 330 -5.26 33.00 -17.40
C THR A 330 -5.84 34.09 -16.49
N LYS A 331 -6.62 33.73 -15.47
CA LYS A 331 -7.18 34.68 -14.50
C LYS A 331 -6.16 35.11 -13.45
N PHE A 332 -5.06 34.37 -13.30
CA PHE A 332 -4.00 34.68 -12.35
C PHE A 332 -2.92 35.55 -13.01
N THR A 333 -2.42 36.54 -12.29
CA THR A 333 -1.31 37.40 -12.75
C THR A 333 0.01 36.64 -12.75
N ASN A 334 0.21 35.74 -11.77
CA ASN A 334 1.35 34.84 -11.68
C ASN A 334 0.93 33.41 -12.09
N PRO A 335 1.44 32.88 -13.21
CA PRO A 335 1.10 31.53 -13.67
C PRO A 335 1.46 30.41 -12.69
N GLU A 336 2.55 30.54 -11.94
CA GLU A 336 2.97 29.49 -10.99
C GLU A 336 2.09 29.48 -9.74
N GLU A 337 1.62 30.65 -9.29
CA GLU A 337 0.66 30.76 -8.19
C GLU A 337 -0.70 30.17 -8.60
N GLY A 338 -1.18 30.49 -9.80
CA GLY A 338 -2.38 29.87 -10.36
C GLY A 338 -2.22 28.36 -10.54
N PHE A 339 -1.04 27.88 -10.92
CA PHE A 339 -0.76 26.45 -11.07
C PHE A 339 -0.78 25.71 -9.73
N ALA A 340 -0.27 26.34 -8.66
CA ALA A 340 -0.34 25.79 -7.31
C ALA A 340 -1.79 25.76 -6.79
N GLU A 341 -2.54 26.85 -6.97
CA GLU A 341 -3.92 26.99 -6.53
C GLU A 341 -4.87 26.00 -7.25
N LEU A 342 -4.65 25.80 -8.55
CA LEU A 342 -5.46 24.90 -9.38
C LEU A 342 -4.90 23.47 -9.46
N SER A 343 -3.94 23.11 -8.60
CA SER A 343 -3.23 21.83 -8.67
C SER A 343 -4.15 20.61 -8.64
N ALA A 344 -5.22 20.63 -7.84
CA ALA A 344 -6.22 19.56 -7.81
C ALA A 344 -6.95 19.43 -9.15
N ASP A 345 -7.44 20.53 -9.72
CA ASP A 345 -8.17 20.55 -11.00
C ASP A 345 -7.24 20.11 -12.16
N LEU A 346 -5.96 20.49 -12.08
CA LEU A 346 -4.91 20.11 -13.02
C LEU A 346 -4.60 18.61 -12.99
N VAL A 347 -4.54 18.00 -11.80
CA VAL A 347 -4.36 16.55 -11.63
C VAL A 347 -5.54 15.79 -12.21
N GLU A 348 -6.77 16.23 -11.95
CA GLU A 348 -7.98 15.60 -12.53
C GLU A 348 -8.00 15.69 -14.07
N ALA A 349 -7.60 16.83 -14.64
CA ALA A 349 -7.47 16.97 -16.09
C ALA A 349 -6.39 16.04 -16.67
N ALA A 350 -5.25 15.90 -15.98
CA ALA A 350 -4.19 14.96 -16.37
C ALA A 350 -4.65 13.50 -16.27
N LEU A 351 -5.35 13.14 -15.20
CA LEU A 351 -5.91 11.79 -15.02
C LEU A 351 -6.92 11.46 -16.12
N ALA A 352 -7.82 12.39 -16.47
CA ALA A 352 -8.78 12.21 -17.56
C ALA A 352 -8.08 11.97 -18.91
N HIS A 353 -6.97 12.68 -19.17
CA HIS A 353 -6.14 12.46 -20.36
C HIS A 353 -5.46 11.08 -20.34
N CYS A 354 -4.90 10.66 -19.21
CA CYS A 354 -4.27 9.33 -19.08
C CYS A 354 -5.27 8.19 -19.28
N GLN A 355 -6.47 8.31 -18.71
CA GLN A 355 -7.55 7.35 -18.89
C GLN A 355 -7.99 7.26 -20.35
N LEU A 356 -8.11 8.40 -21.06
CA LEU A 356 -8.37 8.43 -22.51
C LEU A 356 -7.30 7.65 -23.28
N ILE A 357 -6.02 7.83 -22.97
CA ILE A 357 -4.93 7.10 -23.63
C ILE A 357 -5.14 5.59 -23.45
N ILE A 358 -5.35 5.11 -22.22
CA ILE A 358 -5.53 3.67 -21.95
C ILE A 358 -6.74 3.12 -22.73
N VAL A 359 -7.89 3.80 -22.69
CA VAL A 359 -9.09 3.40 -23.44
C VAL A 359 -8.82 3.37 -24.94
N SER A 360 -8.15 4.39 -25.49
CA SER A 360 -7.81 4.45 -26.91
C SER A 360 -6.89 3.31 -27.33
N LYS A 361 -5.87 2.98 -26.52
CA LYS A 361 -4.94 1.89 -26.82
C LYS A 361 -5.58 0.51 -26.71
N PHE A 362 -6.52 0.32 -25.79
CA PHE A 362 -7.31 -0.91 -25.75
C PHE A 362 -8.14 -1.05 -27.03
N ILE A 363 -8.86 0.01 -27.44
CA ILE A 363 -9.63 0.01 -28.69
C ILE A 363 -8.74 -0.24 -29.91
N GLU A 364 -7.59 0.44 -30.01
CA GLU A 364 -6.60 0.23 -31.09
C GLU A 364 -6.12 -1.23 -31.12
N LYS A 365 -5.89 -1.84 -29.95
CA LYS A 365 -5.46 -3.25 -29.87
C LYS A 365 -6.53 -4.20 -30.41
N LEU A 366 -7.81 -3.91 -30.19
CA LEU A 366 -8.94 -4.69 -30.71
C LEU A 366 -9.13 -4.58 -32.23
N LEU A 367 -8.58 -3.54 -32.86
CA LEU A 367 -8.58 -3.41 -34.32
C LEU A 367 -7.54 -4.33 -34.99
N GLN A 368 -6.58 -4.84 -34.24
CA GLN A 368 -5.56 -5.78 -34.75
C GLN A 368 -6.15 -7.18 -34.92
N ASP A 369 -5.42 -8.04 -35.63
CA ASP A 369 -5.73 -9.46 -35.71
C ASP A 369 -5.40 -10.14 -34.38
N ILE A 370 -6.40 -10.76 -33.75
CA ILE A 370 -6.29 -11.44 -32.46
C ILE A 370 -6.70 -12.90 -32.68
N PRO A 371 -5.76 -13.85 -32.63
CA PRO A 371 -6.07 -15.26 -32.87
C PRO A 371 -6.84 -15.87 -31.69
N GLY A 372 -7.69 -16.85 -32.01
CA GLY A 372 -8.43 -17.63 -31.02
C GLY A 372 -9.94 -17.36 -31.05
N LYS A 373 -10.72 -18.44 -31.11
CA LYS A 373 -12.18 -18.37 -31.17
C LYS A 373 -12.72 -17.80 -29.85
N GLY A 374 -13.52 -16.73 -29.92
CA GLY A 374 -14.13 -16.12 -28.74
C GLY A 374 -13.22 -15.15 -27.98
N VAL A 375 -11.91 -15.09 -28.30
CA VAL A 375 -10.93 -14.27 -27.55
C VAL A 375 -11.19 -12.78 -27.78
N ARG A 376 -11.38 -12.40 -29.05
CA ARG A 376 -11.68 -11.01 -29.42
C ARG A 376 -12.95 -10.52 -28.74
N GLU A 377 -13.99 -11.34 -28.72
CA GLU A 377 -15.28 -11.01 -28.12
C GLU A 377 -15.17 -10.79 -26.60
N GLN A 378 -14.36 -11.61 -25.90
CA GLN A 378 -14.10 -11.38 -24.48
C GLN A 378 -13.26 -10.12 -24.23
N LEU A 379 -12.25 -9.85 -25.06
CA LEU A 379 -11.44 -8.63 -24.94
C LEU A 379 -12.25 -7.36 -25.27
N GLU A 380 -13.18 -7.43 -26.24
CA GLU A 380 -14.14 -6.38 -26.54
C GLU A 380 -15.07 -6.12 -25.34
N ALA A 381 -15.57 -7.18 -24.68
CA ALA A 381 -16.37 -7.03 -23.48
C ALA A 381 -15.58 -6.38 -22.33
N LEU A 382 -14.33 -6.79 -22.09
CA LEU A 382 -13.45 -6.19 -21.09
C LEU A 382 -13.10 -4.72 -21.38
N CYS A 383 -12.84 -4.38 -22.65
CA CYS A 383 -12.59 -3.01 -23.06
C CYS A 383 -13.80 -2.11 -22.79
N ASN A 384 -15.00 -2.59 -23.14
CA ASN A 384 -16.23 -1.85 -22.89
C ASN A 384 -16.55 -1.76 -21.39
N ILE A 385 -16.28 -2.82 -20.60
CA ILE A 385 -16.39 -2.76 -19.13
C ILE A 385 -15.47 -1.68 -18.58
N TYR A 386 -14.20 -1.68 -18.97
CA TYR A 386 -13.22 -0.70 -18.46
C TYR A 386 -13.65 0.73 -18.79
N ALA A 387 -14.02 1.01 -20.04
CA ALA A 387 -14.47 2.33 -20.45
C ALA A 387 -15.76 2.77 -19.74
N LEU A 388 -16.78 1.91 -19.66
CA LEU A 388 -18.04 2.26 -19.01
C LEU A 388 -17.93 2.31 -17.48
N PHE A 389 -17.03 1.53 -16.89
CA PHE A 389 -16.69 1.64 -15.47
C PHE A 389 -16.05 2.99 -15.17
N LEU A 390 -15.09 3.45 -15.99
CA LEU A 390 -14.50 4.79 -15.83
C LEU A 390 -15.52 5.91 -16.06
N LEU A 391 -16.43 5.75 -17.04
CA LEU A 391 -17.53 6.68 -17.25
C LEU A 391 -18.45 6.76 -16.02
N HIS A 392 -18.74 5.62 -15.39
CA HIS A 392 -19.50 5.57 -14.15
C HIS A 392 -18.75 6.19 -12.97
N LYS A 393 -17.48 5.80 -12.76
CA LYS A 393 -16.62 6.28 -11.67
C LYS A 393 -16.41 7.80 -11.73
N HIS A 394 -16.24 8.35 -12.93
CA HIS A 394 -16.02 9.79 -13.16
C HIS A 394 -17.24 10.47 -13.79
N GLN A 395 -18.45 10.00 -13.50
CA GLN A 395 -19.68 10.47 -14.14
C GLN A 395 -19.89 11.98 -13.98
N GLY A 396 -19.43 12.57 -12.86
CA GLY A 396 -19.44 14.01 -12.62
C GLY A 396 -18.76 14.82 -13.73
N ASP A 397 -17.58 14.37 -14.19
CA ASP A 397 -16.82 15.02 -15.25
C ASP A 397 -17.56 14.94 -16.59
N PHE A 398 -18.06 13.76 -16.94
CA PHE A 398 -18.78 13.55 -18.20
C PHE A 398 -20.06 14.40 -18.28
N LEU A 399 -20.77 14.56 -17.15
CA LEU A 399 -21.96 15.40 -17.05
C LEU A 399 -21.61 16.89 -17.02
N SER A 400 -20.58 17.29 -16.27
CA SER A 400 -20.17 18.69 -16.12
C SER A 400 -19.68 19.28 -17.45
N THR A 401 -19.06 18.44 -18.28
CA THR A 401 -18.67 18.84 -19.63
C THR A 401 -19.87 19.14 -20.52
N GLY A 402 -21.05 18.56 -20.26
CA GLY A 402 -22.25 18.72 -21.06
C GLY A 402 -22.29 17.92 -22.37
N CYS A 403 -21.29 17.06 -22.62
CA CYS A 403 -21.28 16.17 -23.78
C CYS A 403 -22.26 15.00 -23.62
N ILE A 404 -22.45 14.53 -22.40
CA ILE A 404 -23.34 13.41 -22.06
C ILE A 404 -24.44 13.90 -21.12
N THR A 405 -25.66 13.40 -21.31
CA THR A 405 -26.79 13.66 -20.41
C THR A 405 -26.92 12.61 -19.31
N ALA A 406 -27.58 12.94 -18.20
CA ALA A 406 -27.86 11.97 -17.13
C ALA A 406 -28.58 10.70 -17.63
N LYS A 407 -29.47 10.84 -18.63
CA LYS A 407 -30.14 9.70 -19.28
C LYS A 407 -29.14 8.79 -20.00
N GLN A 408 -28.22 9.36 -20.78
CA GLN A 408 -27.20 8.58 -21.50
C GLN A 408 -26.21 7.92 -20.53
N ALA A 409 -25.89 8.59 -19.42
CA ALA A 409 -25.06 8.03 -18.38
C ALA A 409 -25.78 6.87 -17.65
N SER A 410 -27.11 6.94 -17.47
CA SER A 410 -27.90 5.79 -17.01
C SER A 410 -27.86 4.63 -18.00
N LEU A 411 -27.97 4.90 -19.31
CA LEU A 411 -27.85 3.86 -20.34
C LEU A 411 -26.47 3.21 -20.35
N ALA A 412 -25.41 3.96 -20.04
CA ALA A 412 -24.05 3.42 -19.85
C ALA A 412 -24.02 2.42 -18.69
N ASN A 413 -24.67 2.77 -17.56
CA ASN A 413 -24.76 1.89 -16.40
C ASN A 413 -25.56 0.61 -16.71
N ASP A 414 -26.63 0.72 -17.49
CA ASP A 414 -27.42 -0.44 -17.93
C ASP A 414 -26.57 -1.38 -18.80
N GLN A 415 -25.81 -0.81 -19.74
CA GLN A 415 -24.90 -1.57 -20.60
C GLN A 415 -23.76 -2.22 -19.81
N LEU A 416 -23.18 -1.51 -18.83
CA LEU A 416 -22.15 -2.03 -17.95
C LEU A 416 -22.63 -3.27 -17.17
N ARG A 417 -23.86 -3.24 -16.61
CA ARG A 417 -24.45 -4.40 -15.93
C ARG A 417 -24.70 -5.59 -16.86
N SER A 418 -25.08 -5.32 -18.11
CA SER A 418 -25.20 -6.35 -19.14
C SER A 418 -23.85 -7.02 -19.43
N LEU A 419 -22.79 -6.23 -19.59
CA LEU A 419 -21.44 -6.74 -19.85
C LEU A 419 -20.89 -7.56 -18.66
N TYR A 420 -21.14 -7.16 -17.41
CA TYR A 420 -20.77 -7.97 -16.25
C TYR A 420 -21.39 -9.37 -16.31
N SER A 421 -22.65 -9.46 -16.74
CA SER A 421 -23.35 -10.74 -16.87
C SER A 421 -22.75 -11.61 -17.98
N GLN A 422 -22.25 -10.98 -19.05
CA GLN A 422 -21.60 -11.67 -20.18
C GLN A 422 -20.19 -12.17 -19.82
N VAL A 423 -19.42 -11.42 -19.02
CA VAL A 423 -18.06 -11.80 -18.61
C VAL A 423 -18.05 -12.80 -17.46
N ARG A 424 -19.04 -12.77 -16.56
CA ARG A 424 -19.15 -13.66 -15.39
C ARG A 424 -18.91 -15.16 -15.68
N PRO A 425 -19.47 -15.80 -16.73
CA PRO A 425 -19.20 -17.21 -17.02
C PRO A 425 -17.74 -17.48 -17.44
N ASN A 426 -17.03 -16.48 -17.96
CA ASN A 426 -15.65 -16.60 -18.43
C ASN A 426 -14.62 -16.07 -17.42
N ALA A 427 -15.04 -15.55 -16.27
CA ALA A 427 -14.17 -14.88 -15.30
C ALA A 427 -12.96 -15.75 -14.86
N ILE A 428 -13.18 -17.05 -14.58
CA ILE A 428 -12.10 -17.98 -14.20
C ILE A 428 -11.14 -18.21 -15.37
N ALA A 429 -11.65 -18.48 -16.57
CA ALA A 429 -10.81 -18.68 -17.75
C ALA A 429 -9.97 -17.44 -18.10
N LEU A 430 -10.50 -16.24 -17.85
CA LEU A 430 -9.78 -14.98 -18.06
C LEU A 430 -8.61 -14.80 -17.09
N VAL A 431 -8.77 -15.19 -15.82
CA VAL A 431 -7.65 -15.12 -14.84
C VAL A 431 -6.68 -16.30 -15.00
N ASP A 432 -7.17 -17.48 -15.43
CA ASP A 432 -6.32 -18.63 -15.77
C ASP A 432 -5.39 -18.32 -16.95
N ALA A 433 -5.80 -17.43 -17.86
CA ALA A 433 -4.98 -16.98 -18.98
C ALA A 433 -3.69 -16.25 -18.55
N PHE A 434 -3.60 -15.77 -17.30
CA PHE A 434 -2.35 -15.24 -16.74
C PHE A 434 -1.31 -16.33 -16.49
N ASN A 435 -1.74 -17.59 -16.41
CA ASN A 435 -0.89 -18.77 -16.26
C ASN A 435 0.05 -18.70 -15.04
N TYR A 436 -0.46 -18.14 -13.94
CA TYR A 436 0.26 -18.11 -12.67
C TYR A 436 0.18 -19.46 -11.95
N THR A 437 1.31 -19.90 -11.40
CA THR A 437 1.34 -21.11 -10.57
C THR A 437 0.92 -20.79 -9.14
N ASN A 438 0.40 -21.78 -8.39
CA ASN A 438 0.09 -21.60 -6.97
C ASN A 438 1.29 -21.10 -6.15
N HIS A 439 2.51 -21.52 -6.53
CA HIS A 439 3.74 -21.06 -5.87
C HIS A 439 4.00 -19.58 -6.12
N PHE A 440 3.78 -19.11 -7.36
CA PHE A 440 3.92 -17.70 -7.70
C PHE A 440 2.82 -16.84 -7.06
N LEU A 441 1.58 -17.33 -7.04
CA LEU A 441 0.46 -16.62 -6.42
C LEU A 441 0.62 -16.46 -4.91
N GLY A 442 1.24 -17.42 -4.23
CA GLY A 442 1.41 -17.39 -2.77
C GLY A 442 0.08 -17.32 -2.00
N SER A 443 -1.04 -17.68 -2.64
CA SER A 443 -2.39 -17.44 -2.13
C SER A 443 -3.14 -18.75 -1.96
N ILE A 444 -3.63 -19.01 -0.74
CA ILE A 444 -4.56 -20.12 -0.49
C ILE A 444 -5.94 -19.82 -1.10
N LEU A 445 -6.39 -18.55 -1.08
CA LEU A 445 -7.68 -18.15 -1.63
C LEU A 445 -7.71 -18.26 -3.17
N GLY A 446 -6.61 -17.90 -3.82
CA GLY A 446 -6.42 -18.00 -5.27
C GLY A 446 -5.93 -19.36 -5.76
N CYS A 447 -6.06 -20.43 -4.97
CA CYS A 447 -5.55 -21.74 -5.37
C CYS A 447 -6.28 -22.29 -6.61
N TYR A 448 -5.50 -22.79 -7.57
CA TYR A 448 -6.01 -23.24 -8.87
C TYR A 448 -7.09 -24.34 -8.78
N ASP A 449 -7.02 -25.22 -7.79
CA ASP A 449 -7.99 -26.29 -7.57
C ASP A 449 -9.27 -25.84 -6.84
N GLY A 450 -9.32 -24.59 -6.37
CA GLY A 450 -10.43 -24.04 -5.61
C GLY A 450 -10.61 -24.69 -4.22
N ASN A 451 -9.64 -25.48 -3.75
CA ASN A 451 -9.74 -26.19 -2.46
C ASN A 451 -9.35 -25.29 -1.28
N VAL A 452 -10.05 -24.16 -1.13
CA VAL A 452 -9.69 -23.06 -0.25
C VAL A 452 -9.82 -23.43 1.23
N TYR A 453 -11.00 -23.88 1.68
CA TYR A 453 -11.28 -24.03 3.12
C TYR A 453 -10.41 -25.08 3.83
N PRO A 454 -10.18 -26.28 3.26
CA PRO A 454 -9.27 -27.24 3.89
C PRO A 454 -7.85 -26.70 4.00
N LYS A 455 -7.34 -26.02 2.96
CA LYS A 455 -6.01 -25.42 2.99
C LYS A 455 -5.91 -24.26 3.98
N LEU A 456 -6.94 -23.43 4.12
CA LEU A 456 -6.99 -22.39 5.16
C LEU A 456 -6.95 -22.99 6.56
N TYR A 457 -7.69 -24.07 6.78
CA TYR A 457 -7.72 -24.77 8.07
C TYR A 457 -6.36 -25.40 8.39
N GLU A 458 -5.75 -26.08 7.42
CA GLU A 458 -4.41 -26.66 7.56
C GLU A 458 -3.37 -25.58 7.87
N ALA A 459 -3.36 -24.47 7.12
CA ALA A 459 -2.42 -23.38 7.34
C ALA A 459 -2.61 -22.69 8.70
N ALA A 460 -3.84 -22.59 9.22
CA ALA A 460 -4.08 -22.04 10.55
C ALA A 460 -3.43 -22.90 11.65
N TRP A 461 -3.43 -24.23 11.51
CA TRP A 461 -2.76 -25.13 12.45
C TRP A 461 -1.23 -25.06 12.40
N GLU A 462 -0.67 -24.51 11.33
CA GLU A 462 0.77 -24.28 11.22
C GLU A 462 1.22 -23.00 11.96
N ASP A 463 0.28 -22.15 12.39
CA ASP A 463 0.61 -20.94 13.14
C ASP A 463 1.20 -21.29 14.53
N PRO A 464 2.37 -20.73 14.91
CA PRO A 464 3.01 -21.01 16.20
C PRO A 464 2.13 -20.70 17.42
N LEU A 465 1.16 -19.78 17.30
CA LEU A 465 0.25 -19.46 18.39
C LEU A 465 -0.66 -20.65 18.75
N ASN A 466 -0.90 -21.55 17.80
CA ASN A 466 -1.69 -22.76 18.00
C ASN A 466 -0.89 -23.94 18.58
N ASP A 467 0.41 -23.76 18.88
CA ASP A 467 1.22 -24.75 19.61
C ASP A 467 0.71 -24.98 21.05
N SER A 468 -0.02 -24.03 21.62
CA SER A 468 -0.59 -24.12 22.96
C SER A 468 -2.01 -23.57 23.01
N VAL A 469 -2.94 -24.32 23.63
CA VAL A 469 -4.35 -23.90 23.79
C VAL A 469 -4.48 -22.66 24.70
N VAL A 470 -3.57 -22.49 25.65
CA VAL A 470 -3.53 -21.32 26.54
C VAL A 470 -2.35 -20.44 26.11
N PRO A 471 -2.60 -19.22 25.61
CA PRO A 471 -1.52 -18.36 25.13
C PRO A 471 -0.62 -17.94 26.28
N GLU A 472 0.66 -17.80 25.96
CA GLU A 472 1.65 -17.25 26.88
C GLU A 472 1.22 -15.84 27.33
N GLY A 473 1.27 -15.54 28.63
CA GLY A 473 0.75 -14.28 29.18
C GLY A 473 -0.73 -14.28 29.60
N TYR A 474 -1.50 -15.35 29.35
CA TYR A 474 -2.91 -15.43 29.76
C TYR A 474 -3.10 -15.21 31.27
N HIS A 475 -2.26 -15.85 32.10
CA HIS A 475 -2.39 -15.78 33.54
C HIS A 475 -1.96 -14.44 34.14
N GLU A 476 -0.98 -13.77 33.53
CA GLU A 476 -0.47 -12.48 34.00
C GLU A 476 -1.32 -11.30 33.51
N ASN A 477 -1.76 -11.34 32.24
CA ASN A 477 -2.24 -10.15 31.55
C ASN A 477 -3.72 -10.21 31.12
N ILE A 478 -4.22 -11.39 30.72
CA ILE A 478 -5.58 -11.50 30.16
C ILE A 478 -6.61 -11.82 31.25
N ARG A 479 -6.29 -12.75 32.16
CA ARG A 479 -7.15 -13.13 33.28
C ARG A 479 -7.66 -11.94 34.13
N PRO A 480 -6.89 -10.85 34.35
CA PRO A 480 -7.37 -9.67 35.08
C PRO A 480 -8.30 -8.73 34.30
N LEU A 481 -8.32 -8.78 32.96
CA LEU A 481 -8.96 -7.77 32.09
C LEU A 481 -10.35 -8.16 31.56
N LEU A 482 -10.83 -9.37 31.84
CA LEU A 482 -12.08 -9.90 31.28
C LEU A 482 -13.35 -9.32 31.96
N LYS A 483 -13.59 -8.01 31.81
CA LYS A 483 -14.91 -7.36 31.88
C LYS A 483 -14.92 -6.05 31.09
N GLN A 484 -15.56 -6.05 29.91
CA GLN A 484 -16.48 -5.01 29.39
C GLN A 484 -16.68 -5.18 27.86
N ASN A 485 -17.92 -5.00 27.40
CA ASN A 485 -18.34 -5.06 25.99
C ASN A 485 -18.86 -3.69 25.56
N LEU A 486 -18.56 -3.26 24.33
CA LEU A 486 -19.41 -2.34 23.58
C LEU A 486 -19.12 -2.47 22.07
N PHE A 487 -20.16 -2.72 21.27
CA PHE A 487 -20.07 -2.78 19.81
C PHE A 487 -21.30 -2.17 19.16
N VAL A 488 -21.08 -1.38 18.10
CA VAL A 488 -21.99 -0.95 17.00
C VAL A 488 -21.56 0.42 16.44
N LEU A 489 -20.85 1.28 17.18
CA LEU A 489 -20.30 2.57 16.69
C LEU A 489 -18.99 2.42 15.86
N LEU A 490 -18.42 1.22 15.78
CA LEU A 490 -17.03 0.99 15.35
C LEU A 490 -16.86 0.91 13.82
N ILE A 491 -17.75 0.19 13.12
CA ILE A 491 -17.68 -0.20 11.69
C ILE A 491 -17.38 1.01 10.78
N CYS A 492 -18.04 2.10 11.09
CA CYS A 492 -18.10 3.33 10.31
C CYS A 492 -16.93 4.27 10.58
N SER A 493 -16.63 4.52 11.87
CA SER A 493 -15.44 5.25 12.30
C SER A 493 -14.15 4.62 11.76
N CYS A 494 -14.10 3.30 11.59
CA CYS A 494 -12.90 2.61 11.13
C CYS A 494 -12.59 2.79 9.65
N CYS A 495 -13.59 2.86 8.76
CA CYS A 495 -13.36 3.14 7.34
C CYS A 495 -12.82 4.55 7.12
N ASP A 496 -13.48 5.56 7.70
CA ASP A 496 -13.09 6.96 7.52
C ASP A 496 -11.75 7.25 8.21
N ALA A 497 -11.49 6.61 9.36
CA ALA A 497 -10.19 6.67 10.01
C ALA A 497 -9.11 6.01 9.15
N LEU A 498 -9.37 4.85 8.53
CA LEU A 498 -8.41 4.18 7.65
C LEU A 498 -8.10 5.02 6.41
N ASP A 499 -9.13 5.52 5.72
CA ASP A 499 -8.97 6.42 4.57
C ASP A 499 -8.16 7.66 4.97
N GLY A 500 -8.45 8.24 6.14
CA GLY A 500 -7.71 9.38 6.68
C GLY A 500 -6.25 9.08 7.02
N ILE A 501 -5.96 7.92 7.62
CA ILE A 501 -4.58 7.48 7.91
C ILE A 501 -3.81 7.32 6.62
N GLU A 502 -4.42 6.68 5.62
CA GLU A 502 -3.82 6.45 4.31
C GLU A 502 -3.59 7.76 3.54
N GLU A 503 -4.54 8.68 3.60
CA GLU A 503 -4.40 10.01 2.99
C GLU A 503 -3.27 10.80 3.67
N CYS A 504 -3.20 10.82 5.01
CA CYS A 504 -2.09 11.40 5.75
C CYS A 504 -0.75 10.79 5.34
N ARG A 505 -0.69 9.46 5.19
CA ARG A 505 0.51 8.74 4.76
C ARG A 505 0.93 9.14 3.35
N LYS A 506 -0.02 9.26 2.42
CA LYS A 506 0.20 9.72 1.03
C LYS A 506 0.70 11.17 1.00
N LEU A 507 0.13 12.05 1.82
CA LEU A 507 0.51 13.46 1.91
C LEU A 507 1.92 13.66 2.51
N CYS A 508 2.38 12.73 3.36
CA CYS A 508 3.76 12.73 3.87
C CYS A 508 4.81 12.22 2.85
N GLY A 509 4.40 11.79 1.65
CA GLY A 509 5.29 11.27 0.62
C GLY A 509 6.12 10.07 1.10
N GLY A 510 7.38 9.96 0.65
CA GLY A 510 8.28 8.87 1.06
C GLY A 510 8.50 8.74 2.57
N HIS A 511 8.43 9.86 3.30
CA HIS A 511 8.57 9.84 4.77
C HIS A 511 7.39 9.16 5.47
N GLY A 512 6.20 9.16 4.87
CA GLY A 512 5.03 8.47 5.40
C GLY A 512 5.24 6.97 5.56
N TYR A 513 6.14 6.36 4.78
CA TYR A 513 6.45 4.92 4.84
C TYR A 513 7.46 4.53 5.92
N LEU A 514 8.19 5.49 6.49
CA LEU A 514 9.14 5.17 7.55
C LEU A 514 8.37 4.59 8.73
N CYS A 515 8.83 3.49 9.33
CA CYS A 515 8.23 2.98 10.56
C CYS A 515 8.19 4.07 11.66
N THR A 516 9.19 4.95 11.65
CA THR A 516 9.29 6.11 12.56
C THR A 516 8.26 7.21 12.28
N SER A 517 7.50 7.15 11.18
CA SER A 517 6.36 8.05 10.96
C SER A 517 5.14 7.65 11.76
N GLY A 518 5.08 6.43 12.31
CA GLY A 518 3.92 5.88 13.01
C GLY A 518 2.72 5.55 12.10
N LEU A 519 2.65 6.09 10.89
CA LEU A 519 1.52 5.90 9.98
C LEU A 519 1.38 4.46 9.44
N PRO A 520 2.46 3.73 9.08
CA PRO A 520 2.34 2.33 8.66
C PRO A 520 1.81 1.42 9.77
N GLU A 521 2.27 1.62 10.99
CA GLU A 521 1.81 0.87 12.16
C GLU A 521 0.35 1.21 12.48
N LEU A 522 0.01 2.51 12.48
CA LEU A 522 -1.36 2.97 12.68
C LEU A 522 -2.31 2.39 11.62
N PHE A 523 -1.90 2.37 10.35
CA PHE A 523 -2.65 1.75 9.27
C PHE A 523 -2.86 0.25 9.53
N ALA A 524 -1.79 -0.47 9.87
CA ALA A 524 -1.86 -1.90 10.18
C ALA A 524 -2.77 -2.23 11.38
N VAL A 525 -2.88 -1.33 12.36
CA VAL A 525 -3.76 -1.48 13.53
C VAL A 525 -5.23 -1.19 13.20
N TYR A 526 -5.51 -0.23 12.33
CA TYR A 526 -6.89 0.20 12.02
C TYR A 526 -7.53 -0.55 10.85
N VAL A 527 -6.74 -1.01 9.87
CA VAL A 527 -7.24 -1.81 8.74
C VAL A 527 -8.06 -3.04 9.13
N PRO A 528 -7.75 -3.80 10.20
CA PRO A 528 -8.50 -5.00 10.56
C PRO A 528 -9.90 -4.63 11.04
N ALA A 529 -10.07 -3.45 11.66
CA ALA A 529 -11.34 -2.99 12.19
C ALA A 529 -12.42 -2.77 11.12
N CYS A 530 -12.02 -2.75 9.85
CA CYS A 530 -12.93 -2.77 8.71
C CYS A 530 -13.46 -4.18 8.35
N THR A 531 -12.98 -5.24 9.02
CA THR A 531 -13.26 -6.64 8.63
C THR A 531 -13.49 -7.62 9.79
N TYR A 532 -12.86 -7.46 10.97
CA TYR A 532 -12.91 -8.50 12.02
C TYR A 532 -14.28 -8.63 12.73
N GLU A 533 -15.17 -7.63 12.63
CA GLU A 533 -16.52 -7.62 13.23
C GLU A 533 -17.62 -7.96 12.23
N GLY A 534 -17.21 -8.38 11.04
CA GLY A 534 -18.03 -8.50 9.85
C GLY A 534 -17.47 -7.60 8.76
N ASP A 535 -17.45 -8.12 7.55
CA ASP A 535 -17.09 -7.35 6.36
C ASP A 535 -18.03 -6.14 6.24
N ASN A 536 -17.45 -4.94 6.17
CA ASN A 536 -18.21 -3.70 6.05
C ASN A 536 -19.18 -3.73 4.86
N ILE A 537 -18.84 -4.36 3.73
CA ILE A 537 -19.75 -4.56 2.60
C ILE A 537 -20.97 -5.39 2.99
N VAL A 538 -20.78 -6.47 3.75
CA VAL A 538 -21.87 -7.34 4.23
C VAL A 538 -22.74 -6.62 5.26
N LEU A 539 -22.14 -5.84 6.15
CA LEU A 539 -22.88 -5.05 7.13
C LEU A 539 -23.69 -3.94 6.44
N LEU A 540 -23.11 -3.28 5.44
CA LEU A 540 -23.79 -2.28 4.63
C LEU A 540 -24.92 -2.86 3.79
N LEU A 541 -24.79 -4.10 3.30
CA LEU A 541 -25.88 -4.83 2.67
C LEU A 541 -27.08 -5.01 3.61
N GLN A 542 -26.84 -5.24 4.91
CA GLN A 542 -27.92 -5.33 5.90
C GLN A 542 -28.60 -3.98 6.12
N VAL A 543 -27.84 -2.88 6.15
CA VAL A 543 -28.42 -1.53 6.25
C VAL A 543 -29.23 -1.18 5.00
N ALA A 544 -28.73 -1.54 3.81
CA ALA A 544 -29.48 -1.36 2.55
C ALA A 544 -30.80 -2.13 2.55
N ARG A 545 -30.81 -3.38 3.02
CA ARG A 545 -32.04 -4.17 3.21
C ARG A 545 -33.04 -3.45 4.11
N PHE A 546 -32.56 -2.92 5.23
CA PHE A 546 -33.39 -2.21 6.19
C PHE A 546 -34.02 -0.96 5.55
N LEU A 547 -33.24 -0.13 4.87
CA LEU A 547 -33.72 1.11 4.26
C LEU A 547 -34.70 0.87 3.10
N MET A 548 -34.42 -0.10 2.23
CA MET A 548 -35.36 -0.48 1.17
C MET A 548 -36.68 -1.02 1.74
N LYS A 549 -36.61 -1.80 2.82
CA LYS A 549 -37.81 -2.29 3.52
C LYS A 549 -38.61 -1.12 4.10
N THR A 550 -37.95 -0.15 4.72
CA THR A 550 -38.58 1.07 5.21
C THR A 550 -39.23 1.86 4.07
N ALA A 551 -38.52 2.04 2.95
CA ALA A 551 -39.03 2.72 1.76
C ALA A 551 -40.26 2.02 1.16
N SER A 552 -40.26 0.68 1.12
CA SER A 552 -41.41 -0.12 0.63
C SER A 552 -42.65 -0.06 1.53
N GLN A 553 -42.47 0.32 2.80
CA GLN A 553 -43.55 0.46 3.78
C GLN A 553 -44.10 1.89 3.85
N LEU A 554 -43.51 2.83 3.10
CA LEU A 554 -44.04 4.19 2.97
C LEU A 554 -45.43 4.12 2.33
N GLY A 555 -46.46 4.52 3.10
CA GLY A 555 -47.87 4.39 2.72
C GLY A 555 -48.63 3.25 3.42
N SER A 556 -47.95 2.32 4.10
CA SER A 556 -48.59 1.23 4.86
C SER A 556 -49.04 1.64 6.28
N GLY A 557 -49.07 2.94 6.59
CA GLY A 557 -49.39 3.50 7.90
C GLY A 557 -48.30 3.35 8.98
N LYS A 558 -47.20 2.65 8.70
CA LYS A 558 -46.04 2.55 9.60
C LYS A 558 -45.16 3.79 9.46
N LYS A 559 -44.92 4.50 10.57
CA LYS A 559 -44.05 5.67 10.59
C LYS A 559 -42.58 5.24 10.68
N PRO A 560 -41.69 5.74 9.80
CA PRO A 560 -40.25 5.62 9.97
C PRO A 560 -39.81 6.20 11.32
N ALA A 561 -38.77 5.62 11.93
CA ALA A 561 -38.31 5.99 13.28
C ALA A 561 -36.78 6.00 13.37
N GLY A 562 -36.25 6.63 14.41
CA GLY A 562 -34.81 6.80 14.62
C GLY A 562 -34.16 7.55 13.45
N THR A 563 -33.03 7.03 12.98
CA THR A 563 -32.25 7.59 11.87
C THR A 563 -32.96 7.57 10.51
N THR A 564 -34.13 6.91 10.39
CA THR A 564 -34.97 6.93 9.18
C THR A 564 -36.15 7.88 9.25
N SER A 565 -36.28 8.67 10.32
CA SER A 565 -37.40 9.58 10.56
C SER A 565 -37.64 10.58 9.42
N TYR A 566 -36.58 11.02 8.73
CA TYR A 566 -36.66 11.89 7.55
C TYR A 566 -37.53 11.31 6.43
N MET A 567 -37.60 9.98 6.29
CA MET A 567 -38.47 9.30 5.33
C MET A 567 -39.97 9.52 5.60
N GLY A 568 -40.34 10.04 6.78
CA GLY A 568 -41.71 10.50 7.05
C GLY A 568 -42.14 11.69 6.18
N GLN A 569 -41.19 12.44 5.62
CA GLN A 569 -41.43 13.59 4.74
C GLN A 569 -41.13 13.25 3.26
N ILE A 570 -41.31 11.98 2.87
CA ILE A 570 -40.86 11.47 1.57
C ILE A 570 -41.44 12.28 0.39
N GLU A 571 -42.69 12.71 0.46
CA GLU A 571 -43.33 13.47 -0.62
C GLU A 571 -42.58 14.78 -0.92
N HIS A 572 -42.18 15.49 0.14
CA HIS A 572 -41.35 16.69 0.03
C HIS A 572 -39.95 16.35 -0.49
N LEU A 573 -39.28 15.35 0.11
CA LEU A 573 -37.90 14.98 -0.23
C LEU A 573 -37.74 14.49 -1.68
N MET A 574 -38.76 13.85 -2.25
CA MET A 574 -38.77 13.42 -3.65
C MET A 574 -38.90 14.59 -4.64
N GLN A 575 -39.44 15.73 -4.21
CA GLN A 575 -39.71 16.89 -5.07
C GLN A 575 -38.78 18.08 -4.82
N CYS A 576 -38.20 18.20 -3.63
CA CYS A 576 -37.40 19.35 -3.23
C CYS A 576 -36.25 19.63 -4.21
N ARG A 577 -35.87 20.89 -4.30
CA ARG A 577 -34.70 21.35 -5.04
C ARG A 577 -33.97 22.29 -4.12
N SER A 578 -32.64 22.15 -4.03
CA SER A 578 -31.84 23.04 -3.21
C SER A 578 -32.08 24.49 -3.63
N ASN A 579 -32.31 25.35 -2.64
CA ASN A 579 -32.50 26.79 -2.83
C ASN A 579 -31.18 27.58 -2.75
N VAL A 580 -30.03 26.89 -2.67
CA VAL A 580 -28.70 27.50 -2.62
C VAL A 580 -28.46 28.36 -3.85
N GLN A 581 -28.12 29.63 -3.65
CA GLN A 581 -27.77 30.57 -4.72
C GLN A 581 -26.33 31.08 -4.60
N ARG A 582 -25.80 31.10 -3.38
CA ARG A 582 -24.44 31.55 -3.06
C ARG A 582 -23.68 30.48 -2.27
N ALA A 583 -22.35 30.55 -2.30
CA ALA A 583 -21.49 29.63 -1.56
C ALA A 583 -21.81 29.62 -0.06
N GLU A 584 -22.11 30.79 0.53
CA GLU A 584 -22.37 30.91 1.97
C GLU A 584 -23.71 30.29 2.39
N ASP A 585 -24.65 30.06 1.44
CA ASP A 585 -25.92 29.40 1.75
C ASP A 585 -25.73 27.95 2.22
N TRP A 586 -24.61 27.32 1.82
CA TRP A 586 -24.25 25.98 2.28
C TRP A 586 -23.92 25.92 3.77
N LEU A 587 -23.60 27.04 4.42
CA LEU A 587 -23.34 27.06 5.87
C LEU A 587 -24.62 26.92 6.71
N LYS A 588 -25.79 26.91 6.09
CA LYS A 588 -27.07 26.71 6.75
C LYS A 588 -27.27 25.20 7.00
N PRO A 589 -27.38 24.74 8.26
CA PRO A 589 -27.56 23.31 8.55
C PRO A 589 -28.77 22.69 7.85
N SER A 590 -29.86 23.46 7.71
CA SER A 590 -31.06 23.01 7.00
C SER A 590 -30.83 22.74 5.50
N ALA A 591 -29.98 23.52 4.84
CA ALA A 591 -29.65 23.32 3.42
C ALA A 591 -28.82 22.06 3.20
N ILE A 592 -27.86 21.79 4.10
CA ILE A 592 -27.06 20.56 4.08
C ILE A 592 -27.96 19.35 4.38
N LEU A 593 -28.73 19.40 5.47
CA LEU A 593 -29.62 18.29 5.87
C LEU A 593 -30.62 17.94 4.77
N GLU A 594 -31.31 18.93 4.20
CA GLU A 594 -32.28 18.69 3.13
C GLU A 594 -31.64 18.05 1.90
N ALA A 595 -30.43 18.48 1.51
CA ALA A 595 -29.72 17.91 0.37
C ALA A 595 -29.36 16.43 0.59
N PHE A 596 -28.85 16.10 1.77
CA PHE A 596 -28.47 14.73 2.14
C PHE A 596 -29.69 13.83 2.35
N GLU A 597 -30.71 14.30 3.08
CA GLU A 597 -31.97 13.57 3.29
C GLU A 597 -32.68 13.29 1.95
N SER A 598 -32.69 14.28 1.05
CA SER A 598 -33.26 14.13 -0.28
C SER A 598 -32.51 13.11 -1.13
N ARG A 599 -31.16 13.16 -1.14
CA ARG A 599 -30.32 12.16 -1.81
C ARG A 599 -30.62 10.76 -1.29
N ALA A 600 -30.57 10.57 0.03
CA ALA A 600 -30.76 9.28 0.66
C ALA A 600 -32.16 8.70 0.41
N ALA A 601 -33.20 9.55 0.54
CA ALA A 601 -34.58 9.19 0.24
C ALA A 601 -34.76 8.75 -1.23
N ARG A 602 -34.31 9.57 -2.18
CA ARG A 602 -34.46 9.28 -3.62
C ARG A 602 -33.71 8.04 -4.04
N MET A 603 -32.49 7.83 -3.56
CA MET A 603 -31.69 6.65 -3.87
C MET A 603 -32.29 5.38 -3.25
N SER A 604 -32.78 5.46 -2.01
CA SER A 604 -33.48 4.34 -1.36
C SER A 604 -34.75 3.93 -2.10
N VAL A 605 -35.55 4.90 -2.56
CA VAL A 605 -36.77 4.66 -3.35
C VAL A 605 -36.42 4.09 -4.73
N ALA A 606 -35.43 4.68 -5.43
CA ALA A 606 -34.99 4.20 -6.73
C ALA A 606 -34.44 2.76 -6.66
N CYS A 607 -33.70 2.44 -5.61
CA CYS A 607 -33.20 1.10 -5.34
C CYS A 607 -34.34 0.11 -5.08
N ALA A 608 -35.29 0.46 -4.21
CA ALA A 608 -36.46 -0.38 -3.94
C ALA A 608 -37.31 -0.64 -5.21
N GLN A 609 -37.50 0.37 -6.06
CA GLN A 609 -38.19 0.24 -7.36
C GLN A 609 -37.42 -0.59 -8.38
N ASN A 610 -36.08 -0.56 -8.35
CA ASN A 610 -35.27 -1.40 -9.21
C ASN A 610 -35.27 -2.85 -8.74
N LEU A 611 -35.34 -3.09 -7.43
CA LEU A 611 -35.38 -4.44 -6.86
C LEU A 611 -36.62 -5.22 -7.31
N THR A 612 -37.78 -4.58 -7.46
CA THR A 612 -39.02 -5.23 -7.94
C THR A 612 -38.94 -5.72 -9.39
N LYS A 613 -37.94 -5.27 -10.16
CA LYS A 613 -37.70 -5.72 -11.54
C LYS A 613 -36.97 -7.07 -11.60
N PHE A 614 -36.40 -7.54 -10.49
CA PHE A 614 -35.67 -8.80 -10.44
C PHE A 614 -36.56 -9.92 -9.89
N SER A 615 -36.51 -11.07 -10.57
CA SER A 615 -37.24 -12.27 -10.14
C SER A 615 -36.67 -12.87 -8.85
N ASN A 616 -35.35 -12.74 -8.64
CA ASN A 616 -34.65 -13.12 -7.42
C ASN A 616 -34.27 -11.85 -6.62
N PRO A 617 -34.86 -11.66 -5.42
CA PRO A 617 -34.54 -10.52 -4.56
C PRO A 617 -33.08 -10.46 -4.09
N GLU A 618 -32.40 -11.60 -3.93
CA GLU A 618 -30.99 -11.62 -3.50
C GLU A 618 -30.05 -11.15 -4.61
N GLU A 619 -30.30 -11.62 -5.83
CA GLU A 619 -29.55 -11.19 -7.02
C GLU A 619 -29.80 -9.70 -7.33
N GLY A 620 -31.06 -9.27 -7.26
CA GLY A 620 -31.41 -7.86 -7.44
C GLY A 620 -30.75 -6.96 -6.40
N MET A 621 -30.57 -7.45 -5.18
CA MET A 621 -29.93 -6.69 -4.10
C MET A 621 -28.43 -6.53 -4.29
N VAL A 622 -27.71 -7.58 -4.70
CA VAL A 622 -26.29 -7.47 -5.08
C VAL A 622 -26.11 -6.52 -6.26
N ARG A 623 -27.04 -6.55 -7.23
CA ARG A 623 -26.98 -5.68 -8.42
C ARG A 623 -27.36 -4.22 -8.16
N CYS A 624 -28.26 -3.97 -7.22
CA CYS A 624 -28.64 -2.62 -6.81
C CYS A 624 -27.75 -2.08 -5.67
N PHE A 625 -26.85 -2.91 -5.12
CA PHE A 625 -25.98 -2.57 -3.99
C PHE A 625 -25.14 -1.32 -4.26
N HIS A 626 -24.50 -1.20 -5.43
CA HIS A 626 -23.71 -0.02 -5.80
C HIS A 626 -24.51 1.29 -5.74
N HIS A 627 -25.83 1.24 -5.99
CA HIS A 627 -26.69 2.43 -5.95
C HIS A 627 -27.16 2.80 -4.54
N CYS A 628 -27.05 1.88 -3.58
CA CYS A 628 -27.40 2.13 -2.18
C CYS A 628 -26.16 2.39 -1.31
N TYR A 629 -25.03 1.74 -1.62
CA TYR A 629 -23.78 1.80 -0.88
C TYR A 629 -23.36 3.21 -0.47
N SER A 630 -23.29 4.15 -1.43
CA SER A 630 -22.87 5.54 -1.18
C SER A 630 -23.92 6.37 -0.43
N SER A 631 -25.21 6.11 -0.65
CA SER A 631 -26.30 6.89 -0.04
C SER A 631 -26.54 6.58 1.45
N ILE A 632 -26.08 5.42 1.92
CA ILE A 632 -26.44 4.86 3.22
C ILE A 632 -25.45 5.26 4.32
N LEU A 633 -24.15 5.22 4.02
CA LEU A 633 -23.13 5.66 4.96
C LEU A 633 -23.33 7.15 5.27
N ASP A 634 -23.20 8.02 4.27
CA ASP A 634 -23.09 9.47 4.53
C ASP A 634 -24.31 10.06 5.22
N GLN A 635 -25.52 9.58 4.92
CA GLN A 635 -26.75 10.04 5.57
C GLN A 635 -26.79 9.66 7.04
N TYR A 636 -26.40 8.43 7.39
CA TYR A 636 -26.42 7.95 8.77
C TYR A 636 -25.50 8.80 9.65
N TYR A 637 -24.30 9.13 9.14
CA TYR A 637 -23.33 9.96 9.87
C TYR A 637 -23.71 11.42 9.85
N LEU A 638 -24.16 11.95 8.72
CA LEU A 638 -24.51 13.36 8.68
C LEU A 638 -25.75 13.61 9.55
N SER A 639 -26.74 12.71 9.58
CA SER A 639 -27.88 12.86 10.47
C SER A 639 -27.49 12.71 11.94
N ASP A 640 -26.68 11.71 12.33
CA ASP A 640 -26.29 11.53 13.73
C ASP A 640 -25.23 12.55 14.18
N ALA A 641 -24.27 12.90 13.34
CA ALA A 641 -23.24 13.89 13.62
C ALA A 641 -23.78 15.31 13.56
N LEU A 642 -24.67 15.68 12.61
CA LEU A 642 -25.36 16.97 12.65
C LEU A 642 -26.42 17.02 13.75
N ALA A 643 -27.15 15.94 14.04
CA ALA A 643 -28.06 15.92 15.18
C ALA A 643 -27.26 16.09 16.49
N TRP A 644 -26.16 15.36 16.66
CA TRP A 644 -25.25 15.54 17.79
C TRP A 644 -24.66 16.95 17.81
N PHE A 645 -24.24 17.49 16.67
CA PHE A 645 -23.72 18.85 16.54
C PHE A 645 -24.76 19.90 16.95
N ILE A 646 -25.99 19.78 16.45
CA ILE A 646 -27.09 20.70 16.73
C ILE A 646 -27.59 20.55 18.17
N GLU A 647 -27.70 19.32 18.69
CA GLU A 647 -28.24 19.03 20.03
C GLU A 647 -27.21 19.28 21.15
N LYS A 648 -25.94 18.93 20.95
CA LYS A 648 -24.90 18.96 22.00
C LYS A 648 -23.95 20.13 21.89
N LEU A 649 -23.57 20.53 20.69
CA LEU A 649 -22.53 21.54 20.49
C LEU A 649 -23.03 22.98 20.74
N LEU A 650 -24.30 23.24 20.44
CA LEU A 650 -24.94 24.53 20.69
C LEU A 650 -25.29 24.77 22.17
N GLN A 651 -25.42 23.71 22.97
CA GLN A 651 -25.93 23.79 24.35
C GLN A 651 -24.82 23.94 25.41
N ASP A 652 -23.66 23.27 25.26
CA ASP A 652 -22.72 23.09 26.39
C ASP A 652 -21.27 23.58 26.17
N ILE A 653 -20.91 24.20 25.03
CA ILE A 653 -19.51 24.62 24.78
C ILE A 653 -19.19 26.02 25.31
N PRO A 654 -18.17 26.19 26.18
CA PRO A 654 -17.72 27.48 26.64
C PRO A 654 -16.89 28.21 25.57
N GLY A 655 -17.31 29.43 25.23
CA GLY A 655 -16.51 30.36 24.42
C GLY A 655 -16.89 30.42 22.94
N LYS A 656 -17.11 31.65 22.44
CA LYS A 656 -17.51 31.93 21.06
C LYS A 656 -16.50 31.40 20.03
N GLY A 657 -15.20 31.51 20.31
CA GLY A 657 -14.13 31.08 19.40
C GLY A 657 -14.07 29.57 19.17
N VAL A 658 -14.29 28.74 20.20
CA VAL A 658 -14.27 27.27 20.08
C VAL A 658 -15.46 26.79 19.26
N ARG A 659 -16.64 27.39 19.50
CA ARG A 659 -17.84 27.12 18.72
C ARG A 659 -17.65 27.38 17.22
N GLU A 660 -17.09 28.54 16.86
CA GLU A 660 -16.83 28.90 15.46
C GLU A 660 -15.91 27.88 14.75
N GLN A 661 -14.87 27.37 15.43
CA GLN A 661 -13.97 26.36 14.84
C GLN A 661 -14.64 25.00 14.67
N LEU A 662 -15.48 24.58 15.62
CA LEU A 662 -16.23 23.33 15.54
C LEU A 662 -17.34 23.41 14.47
N GLU A 663 -18.00 24.56 14.32
CA GLU A 663 -18.91 24.86 13.20
C GLU A 663 -18.20 24.76 11.86
N ALA A 664 -16.99 25.34 11.75
CA ALA A 664 -16.18 25.22 10.55
C ALA A 664 -15.84 23.75 10.25
N LEU A 665 -15.41 22.96 11.24
CA LEU A 665 -15.10 21.54 11.06
C LEU A 665 -16.32 20.72 10.61
N CYS A 666 -17.49 20.96 11.20
CA CYS A 666 -18.71 20.26 10.83
C CYS A 666 -19.12 20.59 9.39
N ASN A 667 -19.07 21.88 9.01
CA ASN A 667 -19.36 22.31 7.64
C ASN A 667 -18.33 21.78 6.63
N ILE A 668 -17.05 21.75 7.00
CA ILE A 668 -15.99 21.14 6.17
C ILE A 668 -16.30 19.67 5.93
N TYR A 669 -16.61 18.91 6.97
CA TYR A 669 -16.91 17.49 6.83
C TYR A 669 -18.14 17.25 5.94
N ALA A 670 -19.21 18.02 6.16
CA ALA A 670 -20.43 17.92 5.36
C ALA A 670 -20.20 18.25 3.88
N LEU A 671 -19.48 19.33 3.59
CA LEU A 671 -19.18 19.75 2.22
C LEU A 671 -18.13 18.86 1.54
N PHE A 672 -17.19 18.30 2.31
CA PHE A 672 -16.27 17.27 1.85
C PHE A 672 -17.04 16.04 1.38
N LEU A 673 -18.00 15.54 2.18
CA LEU A 673 -18.84 14.41 1.77
C LEU A 673 -19.71 14.73 0.55
N LEU A 674 -20.27 15.94 0.46
CA LEU A 674 -21.01 16.38 -0.71
C LEU A 674 -20.15 16.37 -1.97
N ASN A 675 -18.90 16.84 -1.88
CA ASN A 675 -17.95 16.85 -2.99
C ASN A 675 -17.48 15.43 -3.35
N LYS A 676 -17.13 14.61 -2.35
CA LYS A 676 -16.73 13.19 -2.52
C LYS A 676 -17.80 12.39 -3.26
N HIS A 677 -19.09 12.70 -3.02
CA HIS A 677 -20.23 11.98 -3.60
C HIS A 677 -21.08 12.83 -4.55
N GLN A 678 -20.48 13.84 -5.20
CA GLN A 678 -21.21 14.84 -5.99
C GLN A 678 -22.08 14.24 -7.10
N GLY A 679 -21.64 13.14 -7.72
CA GLY A 679 -22.39 12.42 -8.77
C GLY A 679 -23.76 11.93 -8.30
N ASP A 680 -23.90 11.53 -7.05
CA ASP A 680 -25.16 11.06 -6.48
C ASP A 680 -26.15 12.21 -6.24
N PHE A 681 -25.66 13.34 -5.74
CA PHE A 681 -26.50 14.53 -5.54
C PHE A 681 -27.00 15.10 -6.87
N LEU A 682 -26.17 15.04 -7.92
CA LEU A 682 -26.53 15.46 -9.27
C LEU A 682 -27.49 14.47 -9.95
N SER A 683 -27.25 13.16 -9.82
CA SER A 683 -28.08 12.13 -10.45
C SER A 683 -29.51 12.07 -9.87
N THR A 684 -29.65 12.35 -8.58
CA THR A 684 -30.96 12.50 -7.92
C THR A 684 -31.68 13.80 -8.30
N GLY A 685 -30.97 14.76 -8.92
CA GLY A 685 -31.47 16.08 -9.27
C GLY A 685 -31.86 16.93 -8.06
N CYS A 686 -31.33 16.65 -6.86
CA CYS A 686 -31.56 17.46 -5.67
C CYS A 686 -30.82 18.81 -5.77
N ILE A 687 -29.60 18.77 -6.31
CA ILE A 687 -28.76 19.94 -6.57
C ILE A 687 -28.41 20.04 -8.05
N THR A 688 -28.03 21.24 -8.49
CA THR A 688 -27.52 21.50 -9.84
C THR A 688 -25.99 21.50 -9.87
N ALA A 689 -25.38 21.32 -11.05
CA ALA A 689 -23.92 21.41 -11.22
C ALA A 689 -23.36 22.75 -10.72
N LYS A 690 -24.12 23.85 -10.89
CA LYS A 690 -23.75 25.16 -10.35
C LYS A 690 -23.70 25.17 -8.82
N GLN A 691 -24.69 24.59 -8.15
CA GLN A 691 -24.73 24.51 -6.68
C GLN A 691 -23.65 23.60 -6.12
N ALA A 692 -23.30 22.55 -6.86
CA ALA A 692 -22.21 21.66 -6.55
C ALA A 692 -20.85 22.37 -6.65
N SER A 693 -20.65 23.22 -7.67
CA SER A 693 -19.49 24.12 -7.76
C SER A 693 -19.43 25.09 -6.57
N LEU A 694 -20.57 25.68 -6.17
CA LEU A 694 -20.63 26.57 -5.01
C LEU A 694 -20.27 25.87 -3.69
N ALA A 695 -20.55 24.57 -3.56
CA ALA A 695 -20.12 23.78 -2.40
C ALA A 695 -18.59 23.66 -2.37
N ASN A 696 -17.96 23.45 -3.52
CA ASN A 696 -16.50 23.36 -3.64
C ASN A 696 -15.84 24.70 -3.32
N ASP A 697 -16.40 25.80 -3.81
CA ASP A 697 -15.93 27.16 -3.49
C ASP A 697 -16.01 27.43 -1.98
N GLN A 698 -17.14 27.05 -1.34
CA GLN A 698 -17.32 27.23 0.09
C GLN A 698 -16.37 26.35 0.92
N LEU A 699 -16.14 25.11 0.48
CA LEU A 699 -15.20 24.19 1.12
C LEU A 699 -13.77 24.75 1.10
N ARG A 700 -13.31 25.29 -0.05
CA ARG A 700 -12.00 25.96 -0.18
C ARG A 700 -11.86 27.17 0.76
N SER A 701 -12.93 27.95 0.88
CA SER A 701 -13.00 29.08 1.83
C SER A 701 -12.85 28.62 3.28
N LEU A 702 -13.56 27.57 3.68
CA LEU A 702 -13.47 27.02 5.03
C LEU A 702 -12.10 26.42 5.33
N TYR A 703 -11.46 25.73 4.38
CA TYR A 703 -10.08 25.25 4.56
C TYR A 703 -9.11 26.40 4.84
N SER A 704 -9.24 27.51 4.10
CA SER A 704 -8.41 28.69 4.30
C SER A 704 -8.60 29.31 5.70
N GLN A 705 -9.84 29.27 6.21
CA GLN A 705 -10.18 29.76 7.56
C GLN A 705 -9.66 28.84 8.67
N LEU A 706 -9.74 27.52 8.49
CA LEU A 706 -9.34 26.54 9.50
C LEU A 706 -7.81 26.32 9.56
N ARG A 707 -7.11 26.49 8.43
CA ARG A 707 -5.68 26.21 8.28
C ARG A 707 -4.79 26.78 9.39
N PRO A 708 -4.96 28.04 9.86
CA PRO A 708 -4.15 28.58 10.96
C PRO A 708 -4.31 27.83 12.29
N ASN A 709 -5.45 27.18 12.50
CA ASN A 709 -5.80 26.47 13.73
C ASN A 709 -5.62 24.95 13.62
N ALA A 710 -5.21 24.41 12.46
CA ALA A 710 -5.15 22.97 12.22
C ALA A 710 -4.31 22.22 13.26
N ILE A 711 -3.12 22.75 13.60
CA ILE A 711 -2.23 22.15 14.61
C ILE A 711 -2.91 22.15 15.99
N ALA A 712 -3.47 23.29 16.40
CA ALA A 712 -4.14 23.42 17.70
C ALA A 712 -5.36 22.48 17.83
N LEU A 713 -6.08 22.22 16.73
CA LEU A 713 -7.21 21.27 16.71
C LEU A 713 -6.75 19.82 16.87
N VAL A 714 -5.58 19.46 16.33
CA VAL A 714 -4.97 18.13 16.52
C VAL A 714 -4.44 18.00 17.96
N ASP A 715 -3.74 19.02 18.46
CA ASP A 715 -3.19 19.02 19.82
C ASP A 715 -4.28 19.04 20.90
N ALA A 716 -5.49 19.54 20.59
CA ALA A 716 -6.61 19.61 21.53
C ALA A 716 -7.07 18.23 22.04
N PHE A 717 -6.81 17.15 21.30
CA PHE A 717 -7.04 15.78 21.79
C PHE A 717 -6.10 15.39 22.94
N ASN A 718 -5.04 16.17 23.16
CA ASN A 718 -4.05 16.01 24.23
C ASN A 718 -3.38 14.62 24.24
N TYR A 719 -3.19 14.06 23.05
CA TYR A 719 -2.36 12.88 22.85
C TYR A 719 -0.88 13.24 22.97
N THR A 720 -0.10 12.36 23.59
CA THR A 720 1.33 12.58 23.74
C THR A 720 2.08 12.11 22.48
N ASP A 721 3.23 12.71 22.18
CA ASP A 721 4.13 12.22 21.12
C ASP A 721 4.47 10.72 21.29
N HIS A 722 4.53 10.24 22.54
CA HIS A 722 4.75 8.83 22.85
C HIS A 722 3.58 7.95 22.40
N PHE A 723 2.34 8.43 22.51
CA PHE A 723 1.15 7.72 22.06
C PHE A 723 1.14 7.56 20.53
N PHE A 724 1.55 8.60 19.79
CA PHE A 724 1.62 8.53 18.34
C PHE A 724 2.83 7.77 17.80
N GLY A 725 3.94 7.74 18.55
CA GLY A 725 5.19 7.12 18.10
C GLY A 725 5.74 7.73 16.80
N SER A 726 5.27 8.92 16.43
CA SER A 726 5.52 9.54 15.14
C SER A 726 6.55 10.66 15.24
N ILE A 727 7.58 10.59 14.40
CA ILE A 727 8.55 11.66 14.22
C ILE A 727 8.01 12.77 13.31
N LEU A 728 7.02 12.46 12.46
CA LEU A 728 6.41 13.43 11.56
C LEU A 728 5.32 14.26 12.27
N GLY A 729 4.58 13.64 13.18
CA GLY A 729 3.50 14.27 13.95
C GLY A 729 3.93 14.83 15.31
N CYS A 730 5.20 15.22 15.49
CA CYS A 730 5.68 15.71 16.77
C CYS A 730 5.15 17.11 17.09
N TYR A 731 4.70 17.34 18.33
CA TYR A 731 4.07 18.61 18.74
C TYR A 731 4.95 19.85 18.52
N ASP A 732 6.28 19.70 18.58
CA ASP A 732 7.26 20.78 18.42
C ASP A 732 7.59 21.09 16.95
N GLY A 733 7.04 20.33 16.00
CA GLY A 733 7.28 20.47 14.56
C GLY A 733 8.73 20.23 14.13
N ASN A 734 9.61 19.75 15.01
CA ASN A 734 11.05 19.62 14.74
C ASN A 734 11.39 18.30 14.02
N VAL A 735 10.78 18.11 12.87
CA VAL A 735 10.74 16.83 12.14
C VAL A 735 12.13 16.40 11.64
N TYR A 736 12.88 17.27 10.97
CA TYR A 736 14.14 16.88 10.30
C TYR A 736 15.25 16.44 11.26
N PRO A 737 15.54 17.16 12.37
CA PRO A 737 16.52 16.70 13.34
C PRO A 737 16.12 15.38 14.00
N LYS A 738 14.83 15.20 14.34
CA LYS A 738 14.35 13.93 14.90
C LYS A 738 14.43 12.78 13.90
N LEU A 739 14.14 13.02 12.62
CA LEU A 739 14.35 12.04 11.54
C LEU A 739 15.83 11.64 11.44
N TYR A 740 16.73 12.62 11.47
CA TYR A 740 18.17 12.39 11.43
C TYR A 740 18.63 11.58 12.65
N GLU A 741 18.22 11.96 13.85
CA GLU A 741 18.54 11.24 15.10
C GLU A 741 18.00 9.81 15.08
N ALA A 742 16.80 9.59 14.55
CA ALA A 742 16.23 8.26 14.44
C ALA A 742 16.96 7.39 13.41
N ALA A 743 17.40 7.95 12.30
CA ALA A 743 18.26 7.25 11.34
C ALA A 743 19.56 6.79 12.02
N TRP A 744 20.19 7.64 12.84
CA TRP A 744 21.41 7.28 13.58
C TRP A 744 21.24 6.20 14.64
N LYS A 745 20.00 5.89 15.05
CA LYS A 745 19.71 4.77 15.97
C LYS A 745 19.64 3.42 15.27
N ASP A 746 19.63 3.40 13.93
CA ASP A 746 19.68 2.16 13.17
C ASP A 746 21.06 1.47 13.37
N PRO A 747 21.10 0.19 13.75
CA PRO A 747 22.37 -0.55 13.92
C PRO A 747 23.28 -0.53 12.69
N LEU A 748 22.73 -0.37 11.48
CA LEU A 748 23.52 -0.22 10.26
C LEU A 748 24.38 1.05 10.25
N ASN A 749 24.01 2.05 11.04
CA ASN A 749 24.70 3.34 11.16
C ASN A 749 25.70 3.39 12.32
N ASP A 750 25.85 2.30 13.10
CA ASP A 750 26.90 2.17 14.13
C ASP A 750 28.32 2.25 13.53
N SER A 751 28.45 1.99 12.23
CA SER A 751 29.71 2.10 11.49
C SER A 751 29.51 2.85 10.18
N VAL A 752 30.48 3.67 9.79
CA VAL A 752 30.45 4.44 8.53
C VAL A 752 30.42 3.53 7.29
N VAL A 753 30.86 2.28 7.45
CA VAL A 753 30.93 1.28 6.38
C VAL A 753 30.27 0.01 6.90
N PRO A 754 29.09 -0.38 6.40
CA PRO A 754 28.38 -1.56 6.85
C PRO A 754 29.24 -2.83 6.74
N GLU A 755 29.07 -3.76 7.68
CA GLU A 755 29.69 -5.07 7.58
C GLU A 755 29.32 -5.74 6.25
N GLY A 756 30.33 -6.25 5.54
CA GLY A 756 30.16 -6.83 4.21
C GLY A 756 30.32 -5.85 3.03
N TYR A 757 30.39 -4.54 3.23
CA TYR A 757 30.66 -3.60 2.12
C TYR A 757 31.99 -3.93 1.42
N HIS A 758 33.06 -4.18 2.16
CA HIS A 758 34.35 -4.50 1.56
C HIS A 758 34.43 -5.89 0.93
N GLU A 759 33.66 -6.84 1.46
CA GLU A 759 33.71 -8.24 1.06
C GLU A 759 32.79 -8.56 -0.12
N TYR A 760 31.60 -7.94 -0.16
CA TYR A 760 30.56 -8.26 -1.14
C TYR A 760 30.23 -7.08 -2.07
N ILE A 761 30.01 -5.88 -1.53
CA ILE A 761 29.50 -4.74 -2.31
C ILE A 761 30.61 -4.07 -3.14
N ARG A 762 31.77 -3.81 -2.53
CA ARG A 762 32.91 -3.13 -3.17
C ARG A 762 33.48 -3.92 -4.36
N PRO A 763 33.60 -5.25 -4.32
CA PRO A 763 33.99 -6.03 -5.50
C PRO A 763 32.99 -5.93 -6.66
N LEU A 764 31.67 -5.96 -6.38
CA LEU A 764 30.61 -5.82 -7.40
C LEU A 764 30.64 -4.43 -8.06
N LEU A 765 30.77 -3.37 -7.28
CA LEU A 765 30.88 -2.00 -7.81
C LEU A 765 32.14 -1.82 -8.68
N LYS A 766 33.24 -2.48 -8.31
CA LYS A 766 34.47 -2.48 -9.12
C LYS A 766 34.34 -3.29 -10.42
N GLN A 767 33.52 -4.34 -10.44
CA GLN A 767 33.24 -5.09 -11.66
C GLN A 767 32.40 -4.28 -12.65
N ASN A 768 31.37 -3.56 -12.19
CA ASN A 768 30.50 -2.74 -13.07
C ASN A 768 31.15 -1.45 -13.58
N LEU A 769 32.11 -0.88 -12.86
CA LEU A 769 32.93 0.24 -13.38
C LEU A 769 33.90 -0.20 -14.48
N CYS A 770 34.18 -1.51 -14.62
CA CYS A 770 34.97 -2.03 -15.73
C CYS A 770 34.14 -2.28 -17.00
N THR A 771 32.80 -2.35 -16.91
CA THR A 771 31.90 -2.57 -18.07
C THR A 771 31.29 -1.28 -18.62
N ALA A 772 31.33 -0.15 -17.89
CA ALA A 772 30.85 1.15 -18.36
C ALA A 772 31.88 1.95 -19.20
N ARG A 773 32.88 1.29 -19.78
CA ARG A 773 33.65 1.80 -20.93
C ARG A 773 33.27 0.95 -22.15
N LEU A 774 32.18 1.30 -22.80
CA LEU A 774 31.91 1.13 -24.22
C LEU A 774 30.79 2.09 -24.63
#